data_AF-A0A0C9VAA9-F1
#
_entry.id   AF-A0A0C9VAA9-F1
#
_cell.length_a   1.000
_cell.length_b   1.000
_cell.length_c   1.000
_cell.angle_alpha   90.00
_cell.angle_beta   90.00
_cell.angle_gamma   90.00
#
_symmetry.space_group_name_H-M   'P 1'
#
loop_
_entity.id
_entity.type
_entity.pdbx_description
1 polymer ?
#
loop_
_entity_poly.entity_id
_entity_poly.type
_entity_poly.pdbx_seq_one_letter_code
_entity_poly.pdbx_strand_id
1 'polypeptide(L)'
;MAAPAEMNTADISATFIMNKTLSDSTDKVLELQGISWFKRKAISIATITLHVNHYKDDAGVEHIDIKQTLTGGIEGNIENRTIDGVQREYKDGLFGDVISKTRRVKVDELEHEFLKTGWISETIEPGVIHSYVVSDEAKSGRQWTAEQAWGFETINGEKRYVRHLRFTSGSTLIEAKLIYDYVTLPIESWFLKKTRLLARSWLMLLFGAAYIIALAFLVRAQWFTIPAESFVGCTSTYWGKDDACGLNGEACAPFDNSTFDFRCPAQCSSVILLNPRTVGAEQVDFIPLVVGGGNSGNASFPGSYRGDSFLCAAAVHAGIIDDSRGGCGRVTLVGTQGPFQSVTTNGITSVGFPSFFPLSLRLSHTNALRSCTDLRNDALAFNILCCCLIFFLFRPKPLVLYWCLVCIGYWHVIFFSQPAGAPPAISDAFGTFLPTLFICHAFWEVAFRHVLPHFSKMPLERAVWYIGGFWPGVLLNIITDKIPIDRLVASDISQRPGAVVSLIIIVVVLVGIIINQLRVIRKTGWLSYYVKAYIITGLIILVLALLPGLEFRLHHYIAAMLLMPLTAFPTRLSAIYQAFLLGMFLNGAAAFGLDSILQTAAELQRDGPAGTQIPSFFTNSKNFNGSIPLHDQLLRWNGFPADNLNEAAWDGFSLLIDDVERFVGNAFNFSLGALDTSVPHFFRLAFQKDGTSGDYTQAATVFPNGTWVDPLPGPS
;
A
#
# COMPACT_ATOMS: atom_id res chain seq x y z
N MET A 1 22.80 -17.21 21.96
CA MET A 1 21.71 -16.74 22.85
C MET A 1 21.56 -17.75 23.99
N ALA A 2 20.71 -17.47 24.98
CA ALA A 2 20.32 -18.47 25.97
C ALA A 2 19.66 -19.71 25.31
N ALA A 3 19.82 -20.88 25.92
CA ALA A 3 19.10 -22.09 25.51
C ALA A 3 17.61 -22.00 25.94
N PRO A 4 16.68 -22.62 25.18
CA PRO A 4 15.25 -22.61 25.51
C PRO A 4 14.95 -23.16 26.91
N ALA A 5 13.90 -22.67 27.56
CA ALA A 5 13.59 -23.02 28.96
C ALA A 5 13.33 -24.52 29.15
N GLU A 6 12.74 -25.18 28.16
CA GLU A 6 12.43 -26.60 28.13
C GLU A 6 13.63 -27.53 27.86
N MET A 7 14.75 -27.00 27.37
CA MET A 7 15.93 -27.80 27.02
C MET A 7 16.69 -28.26 28.27
N ASN A 8 17.02 -29.55 28.33
CA ASN A 8 17.67 -30.24 29.45
C ASN A 8 18.69 -31.29 28.94
N THR A 9 19.40 -31.98 29.82
CA THR A 9 20.44 -32.94 29.40
C THR A 9 19.92 -34.23 28.76
N ALA A 10 18.63 -34.52 28.81
CA ALA A 10 18.01 -35.67 28.15
C ALA A 10 17.79 -35.45 26.64
N ASP A 11 17.74 -34.19 26.19
CA ASP A 11 17.78 -33.83 24.77
C ASP A 11 18.53 -32.51 24.57
N ILE A 12 19.72 -32.59 23.98
CA ILE A 12 20.57 -31.45 23.67
C ILE A 12 20.67 -31.22 22.16
N SER A 13 19.71 -31.73 21.38
CA SER A 13 19.69 -31.59 19.91
C SER A 13 19.54 -30.14 19.50
N ALA A 14 20.63 -29.53 19.03
CA ALA A 14 20.65 -28.14 18.61
C ALA A 14 21.92 -27.78 17.83
N THR A 15 21.99 -26.52 17.40
CA THR A 15 23.26 -25.91 17.00
C THR A 15 23.74 -24.99 18.11
N PHE A 16 25.02 -25.13 18.48
CA PHE A 16 25.67 -24.36 19.54
C PHE A 16 26.95 -23.70 19.01
N ILE A 17 27.22 -22.45 19.37
CA ILE A 17 28.47 -21.75 19.03
C ILE A 17 29.29 -21.55 20.30
N MET A 18 30.56 -21.96 20.30
CA MET A 18 31.44 -21.76 21.46
C MET A 18 31.65 -20.26 21.70
N ASN A 19 31.32 -19.80 22.90
CA ASN A 19 31.56 -18.45 23.33
C ASN A 19 32.96 -18.33 23.94
N LYS A 20 33.92 -17.88 23.12
CA LYS A 20 35.33 -17.77 23.54
C LYS A 20 35.60 -16.73 24.62
N THR A 21 34.69 -15.77 24.81
CA THR A 21 34.84 -14.73 25.83
C THR A 21 34.40 -15.24 27.20
N LEU A 22 33.45 -16.17 27.23
CA LEU A 22 32.95 -16.79 28.46
C LEU A 22 33.67 -18.12 28.77
N SER A 23 34.17 -18.83 27.76
CA SER A 23 34.93 -20.08 27.93
C SER A 23 36.34 -19.83 28.45
N ASP A 24 36.86 -20.78 29.23
CA ASP A 24 38.28 -20.85 29.56
C ASP A 24 39.13 -21.23 28.35
N SER A 25 40.42 -20.88 28.38
CA SER A 25 41.37 -21.19 27.30
C SER A 25 41.71 -22.68 27.28
N THR A 26 41.59 -23.31 26.11
CA THR A 26 41.99 -24.71 25.87
C THR A 26 43.38 -24.86 25.27
N ASP A 27 44.15 -23.79 25.07
CA ASP A 27 45.44 -23.85 24.37
C ASP A 27 46.44 -24.80 25.06
N LYS A 28 46.51 -24.74 26.41
CA LYS A 28 47.40 -25.61 27.19
C LYS A 28 46.96 -27.08 27.16
N VAL A 29 45.65 -27.35 27.12
CA VAL A 29 45.12 -28.70 26.95
C VAL A 29 45.52 -29.25 25.58
N LEU A 30 45.29 -28.49 24.51
CA LEU A 30 45.68 -28.88 23.14
C LEU A 30 47.19 -29.08 23.02
N GLU A 31 48.00 -28.29 23.73
CA GLU A 31 49.45 -28.48 23.80
C GLU A 31 49.84 -29.84 24.36
N LEU A 32 49.30 -30.19 25.53
CA LEU A 32 49.60 -31.45 26.21
C LEU A 32 49.07 -32.67 25.45
N GLN A 33 48.03 -32.49 24.63
CA GLN A 33 47.54 -33.50 23.69
C GLN A 33 48.41 -33.65 22.44
N GLY A 34 49.47 -32.85 22.29
CA GLY A 34 50.42 -32.93 21.19
C GLY A 34 50.01 -32.17 19.92
N ILE A 35 49.05 -31.26 20.02
CA ILE A 35 48.64 -30.42 18.90
C ILE A 35 49.70 -29.34 18.65
N SER A 36 50.19 -29.29 17.40
CA SER A 36 51.24 -28.34 17.01
C SER A 36 50.79 -26.88 17.16
N TRP A 37 51.74 -26.00 17.47
CA TRP A 37 51.48 -24.58 17.69
C TRP A 37 50.66 -23.92 16.58
N PHE A 38 50.95 -24.23 15.31
CA PHE A 38 50.20 -23.69 14.16
C PHE A 38 48.72 -24.12 14.17
N LYS A 39 48.42 -25.40 14.48
CA LYS A 39 47.04 -25.89 14.58
C LYS A 39 46.32 -25.27 15.78
N ARG A 40 46.99 -25.14 16.94
CA ARG A 40 46.42 -24.48 18.11
C ARG A 40 46.09 -23.01 17.83
N LYS A 41 46.97 -22.30 17.14
CA LYS A 41 46.73 -20.91 16.76
C LYS A 41 45.54 -20.78 15.82
N ALA A 42 45.39 -21.67 14.84
CA ALA A 42 44.21 -21.71 13.97
C ALA A 42 42.90 -21.95 14.76
N ILE A 43 42.89 -22.93 15.67
CA ILE A 43 41.75 -23.21 16.56
C ILE A 43 41.43 -21.98 17.44
N SER A 44 42.46 -21.32 17.98
CA SER A 44 42.30 -20.11 18.81
C SER A 44 41.62 -18.95 18.08
N ILE A 45 41.74 -18.86 16.75
CA ILE A 45 41.13 -17.82 15.92
C ILE A 45 39.74 -18.26 15.42
N ALA A 46 39.56 -19.54 15.09
CA ALA A 46 38.31 -20.04 14.50
C ALA A 46 37.16 -20.20 15.50
N THR A 47 35.98 -19.67 15.19
CA THR A 47 34.74 -19.92 15.94
C THR A 47 34.29 -21.37 15.72
N ILE A 48 34.10 -22.11 16.81
CA ILE A 48 33.66 -23.51 16.79
C ILE A 48 32.14 -23.55 16.89
N THR A 49 31.49 -24.21 15.94
CA THR A 49 30.05 -24.47 15.95
C THR A 49 29.80 -25.96 16.04
N LEU A 50 29.00 -26.39 17.02
CA LEU A 50 28.56 -27.77 17.22
C LEU A 50 27.17 -27.94 16.61
N HIS A 51 27.00 -28.94 15.74
CA HIS A 51 25.70 -29.44 15.32
C HIS A 51 25.44 -30.76 16.02
N VAL A 52 24.56 -30.75 17.02
CA VAL A 52 24.32 -31.86 17.93
C VAL A 52 23.00 -32.54 17.57
N ASN A 53 23.05 -33.86 17.45
CA ASN A 53 21.90 -34.74 17.31
C ASN A 53 21.91 -35.72 18.48
N HIS A 54 20.92 -35.62 19.37
CA HIS A 54 20.78 -36.46 20.55
C HIS A 54 19.52 -37.32 20.40
N TYR A 55 19.67 -38.64 20.37
CA TYR A 55 18.56 -39.54 20.09
C TYR A 55 18.73 -40.87 20.82
N LYS A 56 17.67 -41.69 20.84
CA LYS A 56 17.74 -43.10 21.26
C LYS A 56 17.54 -43.99 20.04
N ASP A 57 18.30 -45.08 19.95
CA ASP A 57 18.12 -46.07 18.90
C ASP A 57 16.90 -46.97 19.16
N ASP A 58 16.64 -47.92 18.25
CA ASP A 58 15.52 -48.87 18.34
C ASP A 58 15.60 -49.76 19.60
N ALA A 59 16.79 -49.91 20.20
CA ALA A 59 17.01 -50.64 21.44
C ALA A 59 16.90 -49.75 22.70
N GLY A 60 16.60 -48.45 22.52
CA GLY A 60 16.49 -47.46 23.59
C GLY A 60 17.83 -46.95 24.13
N VAL A 61 18.95 -47.30 23.50
CA VAL A 61 20.28 -46.82 23.88
C VAL A 61 20.45 -45.39 23.41
N GLU A 62 20.97 -44.54 24.29
CA GLU A 62 21.12 -43.11 24.06
C GLU A 62 22.41 -42.81 23.27
N HIS A 63 22.31 -41.95 22.24
CA HIS A 63 23.39 -41.58 21.33
C HIS A 63 23.47 -40.07 21.12
N ILE A 64 24.68 -39.53 21.10
CA ILE A 64 24.95 -38.12 20.78
C ILE A 64 25.97 -38.06 19.64
N ASP A 65 25.53 -37.51 18.51
CA ASP A 65 26.38 -37.20 17.36
C ASP A 65 26.61 -35.70 17.29
N ILE A 66 27.88 -35.28 17.23
CA ILE A 66 28.29 -33.89 17.17
C ILE A 66 29.16 -33.69 15.95
N LYS A 67 28.67 -32.92 14.97
CA LYS A 67 29.48 -32.42 13.86
C LYS A 67 29.99 -31.03 14.19
N GLN A 68 31.31 -30.86 14.27
CA GLN A 68 31.92 -29.56 14.48
C GLN A 68 32.20 -28.86 13.14
N THR A 69 31.96 -27.55 13.08
CA THR A 69 32.37 -26.69 11.95
C THR A 69 33.13 -25.46 12.46
N LEU A 70 34.15 -25.05 11.71
CA LEU A 70 34.98 -23.88 12.00
C LEU A 70 34.53 -22.68 11.14
N THR A 71 34.94 -21.46 11.53
CA THR A 71 34.69 -20.22 10.75
C THR A 71 34.99 -20.42 9.27
N GLY A 72 34.06 -20.02 8.40
CA GLY A 72 34.17 -20.21 6.94
C GLY A 72 33.60 -21.54 6.42
N GLY A 73 33.00 -22.37 7.28
CA GLY A 73 32.35 -23.63 6.88
C GLY A 73 33.31 -24.80 6.70
N ILE A 74 34.53 -24.69 7.23
CA ILE A 74 35.54 -25.75 7.22
C ILE A 74 35.07 -26.87 8.16
N GLU A 75 35.11 -28.11 7.69
CA GLU A 75 34.76 -29.27 8.50
C GLU A 75 35.76 -29.44 9.64
N GLY A 76 35.24 -29.54 10.87
CA GLY A 76 36.01 -29.82 12.08
C GLY A 76 35.96 -31.30 12.45
N ASN A 77 36.11 -31.58 13.74
CA ASN A 77 36.01 -32.94 14.27
C ASN A 77 34.56 -33.45 14.28
N ILE A 78 34.39 -34.78 14.29
CA ILE A 78 33.10 -35.44 14.46
C ILE A 78 33.18 -36.26 15.74
N GLU A 79 32.21 -36.13 16.64
CA GLU A 79 32.13 -36.95 17.86
C GLU A 79 30.85 -37.78 17.82
N ASN A 80 30.97 -39.10 17.79
CA ASN A 80 29.82 -40.01 17.90
C ASN A 80 29.93 -40.74 19.23
N ARG A 81 28.96 -40.53 20.13
CA ARG A 81 28.99 -41.03 21.51
C ARG A 81 27.78 -41.92 21.77
N THR A 82 28.02 -43.18 22.09
CA THR A 82 27.00 -44.07 22.69
C THR A 82 27.07 -43.96 24.21
N ILE A 83 25.94 -43.67 24.85
CA ILE A 83 25.84 -43.39 26.29
C ILE A 83 25.40 -44.65 27.04
N ASP A 84 26.27 -45.65 27.02
CA ASP A 84 26.04 -46.95 27.69
C ASP A 84 27.13 -47.29 28.73
N GLY A 85 28.12 -46.40 28.89
CA GLY A 85 29.23 -46.60 29.82
C GLY A 85 30.25 -47.65 29.38
N VAL A 86 30.20 -48.14 28.14
CA VAL A 86 31.16 -49.10 27.58
C VAL A 86 32.36 -48.35 26.99
N GLN A 87 33.56 -48.83 27.30
CA GLN A 87 34.81 -48.30 26.73
C GLN A 87 34.96 -48.73 25.26
N ARG A 88 35.36 -47.78 24.41
CA ARG A 88 35.57 -48.00 22.98
C ARG A 88 36.83 -47.31 22.51
N GLU A 89 37.60 -48.01 21.67
CA GLU A 89 38.67 -47.39 20.90
C GLU A 89 38.08 -46.53 19.78
N TYR A 90 38.62 -45.33 19.61
CA TYR A 90 38.19 -44.38 18.59
C TYR A 90 39.41 -43.62 18.06
N LYS A 91 39.49 -43.46 16.74
CA LYS A 91 40.52 -42.64 16.12
C LYS A 91 39.95 -41.25 15.86
N ASP A 92 40.26 -40.33 16.76
CA ASP A 92 39.83 -38.95 16.71
C ASP A 92 40.59 -38.16 15.65
N GLY A 93 39.88 -37.34 14.87
CA GLY A 93 40.47 -36.57 13.78
C GLY A 93 41.48 -35.51 14.24
N LEU A 94 41.38 -35.07 15.49
CA LEU A 94 42.28 -34.09 16.11
C LEU A 94 43.29 -34.76 17.04
N PHE A 95 42.87 -35.71 17.86
CA PHE A 95 43.67 -36.29 18.95
C PHE A 95 44.31 -37.64 18.64
N GLY A 96 43.98 -38.27 17.51
CA GLY A 96 44.49 -39.60 17.16
C GLY A 96 43.80 -40.73 17.92
N ASP A 97 44.50 -41.83 18.17
CA ASP A 97 43.94 -43.01 18.82
C ASP A 97 43.68 -42.76 20.32
N VAL A 98 42.40 -42.85 20.71
CA VAL A 98 41.92 -42.63 22.07
C VAL A 98 40.99 -43.77 22.50
N ILE A 99 40.86 -43.96 23.81
CA ILE A 99 39.85 -44.83 24.40
C ILE A 99 38.83 -43.93 25.09
N SER A 100 37.56 -44.06 24.74
CA SER A 100 36.48 -43.23 25.27
C SER A 100 35.37 -44.05 25.91
N LYS A 101 34.78 -43.49 26.96
CA LYS A 101 33.60 -44.02 27.65
C LYS A 101 32.67 -42.85 27.95
N THR A 102 31.41 -42.95 27.53
CA THR A 102 30.40 -41.93 27.83
C THR A 102 29.24 -42.59 28.57
N ARG A 103 28.76 -41.96 29.65
CA ARG A 103 27.66 -42.47 30.48
C ARG A 103 26.80 -41.34 31.03
N ARG A 104 25.54 -41.66 31.32
CA ARG A 104 24.62 -40.83 32.09
C ARG A 104 24.91 -41.03 33.58
N VAL A 105 25.10 -39.96 34.34
CA VAL A 105 25.52 -40.04 35.75
C VAL A 105 24.82 -38.95 36.56
N LYS A 106 24.41 -39.26 37.79
CA LYS A 106 23.93 -38.21 38.72
C LYS A 106 25.10 -37.35 39.16
N VAL A 107 24.86 -36.06 39.38
CA VAL A 107 25.92 -35.10 39.76
C VAL A 107 26.74 -35.61 40.96
N ASP A 108 26.07 -36.15 41.97
CA ASP A 108 26.67 -36.60 43.22
C ASP A 108 27.58 -37.84 43.07
N GLU A 109 27.42 -38.59 41.97
CA GLU A 109 28.19 -39.80 41.66
C GLU A 109 29.50 -39.51 40.90
N LEU A 110 29.74 -38.24 40.51
CA LEU A 110 31.01 -37.83 39.92
C LEU A 110 32.10 -37.82 41.01
N GLU A 111 33.35 -38.11 40.64
CA GLU A 111 34.43 -38.20 41.64
C GLU A 111 34.94 -36.81 42.05
N HIS A 112 35.00 -35.88 41.12
CA HIS A 112 35.69 -34.59 41.31
C HIS A 112 34.72 -33.42 41.49
N GLU A 113 34.93 -32.62 42.53
CA GLU A 113 34.06 -31.49 42.90
C GLU A 113 33.84 -30.48 41.76
N PHE A 114 34.87 -30.18 40.97
CA PHE A 114 34.73 -29.28 39.81
C PHE A 114 33.66 -29.74 38.81
N LEU A 115 33.49 -31.05 38.65
CA LEU A 115 32.49 -31.62 37.75
C LEU A 115 31.07 -31.62 38.36
N LYS A 116 30.93 -31.35 39.66
CA LYS A 116 29.66 -31.38 40.38
C LYS A 116 28.96 -30.03 40.52
N THR A 117 29.74 -28.95 40.58
CA THR A 117 29.22 -27.63 40.95
C THR A 117 28.66 -26.86 39.76
N GLY A 118 27.67 -25.98 39.97
CA GLY A 118 27.23 -24.96 39.00
C GLY A 118 26.03 -25.34 38.12
N TRP A 119 25.62 -26.61 38.15
CA TRP A 119 24.48 -27.12 37.37
C TRP A 119 23.12 -26.62 37.86
N ILE A 120 22.19 -26.38 36.93
CA ILE A 120 20.78 -26.06 37.22
C ILE A 120 19.91 -27.34 37.26
N SER A 121 18.65 -27.23 37.68
CA SER A 121 17.66 -28.33 37.76
C SER A 121 17.58 -29.17 36.47
N GLU A 122 17.58 -28.53 35.31
CA GLU A 122 17.52 -29.17 33.99
C GLU A 122 18.77 -30.00 33.64
N THR A 123 19.78 -29.97 34.51
CA THR A 123 20.96 -30.85 34.46
C THR A 123 21.00 -31.82 35.62
N ILE A 124 20.64 -31.36 36.82
CA ILE A 124 20.66 -32.18 38.03
C ILE A 124 19.62 -33.32 37.94
N GLU A 125 18.39 -33.01 37.52
CA GLU A 125 17.29 -33.99 37.54
C GLU A 125 17.50 -35.13 36.53
N PRO A 126 17.86 -34.89 35.25
CA PRO A 126 18.09 -35.98 34.30
C PRO A 126 19.49 -36.61 34.45
N GLY A 127 20.40 -35.94 35.17
CA GLY A 127 21.80 -36.30 35.28
C GLY A 127 22.66 -35.72 34.14
N VAL A 128 23.96 -35.58 34.41
CA VAL A 128 24.93 -35.07 33.43
C VAL A 128 25.31 -36.13 32.40
N ILE A 129 25.78 -35.66 31.25
CA ILE A 129 26.49 -36.52 30.30
C ILE A 129 27.96 -36.51 30.72
N HIS A 130 28.45 -37.66 31.18
CA HIS A 130 29.83 -37.81 31.63
C HIS A 130 30.66 -38.50 30.55
N SER A 131 31.63 -37.79 29.98
CA SER A 131 32.55 -38.31 28.97
C SER A 131 33.95 -38.43 29.53
N TYR A 132 34.51 -39.63 29.46
CA TYR A 132 35.86 -39.95 29.93
C TYR A 132 36.68 -40.43 28.74
N VAL A 133 37.74 -39.70 28.40
CA VAL A 133 38.59 -39.99 27.25
C VAL A 133 40.04 -40.06 27.70
N VAL A 134 40.75 -41.13 27.35
CA VAL A 134 42.19 -41.27 27.60
C VAL A 134 42.92 -41.49 26.28
N SER A 135 44.17 -41.05 26.20
CA SER A 135 45.04 -41.42 25.08
C SER A 135 45.33 -42.92 25.11
N ASP A 136 45.32 -43.56 23.94
CA ASP A 136 45.84 -44.91 23.80
C ASP A 136 47.38 -44.81 23.79
N GLU A 137 48.00 -44.98 24.95
CA GLU A 137 49.45 -44.80 25.13
C GLU A 137 50.25 -45.72 24.21
N ALA A 138 49.78 -46.97 24.02
CA ALA A 138 50.43 -47.96 23.18
C ALA A 138 50.50 -47.53 21.71
N LYS A 139 49.50 -46.77 21.23
CA LYS A 139 49.44 -46.28 19.84
C LYS A 139 49.97 -44.85 19.67
N SER A 140 49.72 -43.98 20.64
CA SER A 140 49.97 -42.54 20.54
C SER A 140 51.28 -42.08 21.17
N GLY A 141 51.89 -42.90 22.05
CA GLY A 141 53.08 -42.55 22.83
C GLY A 141 52.85 -41.41 23.84
N ARG A 142 51.58 -41.08 24.12
CA ARG A 142 51.19 -40.00 25.04
C ARG A 142 50.30 -40.55 26.14
N GLN A 143 50.35 -39.89 27.29
CA GLN A 143 49.54 -40.21 28.45
C GLN A 143 48.80 -38.96 28.95
N TRP A 144 47.51 -38.90 28.64
CA TRP A 144 46.61 -37.89 29.15
C TRP A 144 45.20 -38.43 29.32
N THR A 145 44.44 -37.80 30.23
CA THR A 145 43.03 -38.07 30.50
C THR A 145 42.26 -36.76 30.38
N ALA A 146 41.15 -36.79 29.66
CA ALA A 146 40.17 -35.72 29.57
C ALA A 146 38.82 -36.25 30.10
N GLU A 147 38.43 -35.77 31.26
CA GLU A 147 37.16 -36.08 31.90
C GLU A 147 36.25 -34.86 31.75
N GLN A 148 35.02 -35.08 31.31
CA GLN A 148 34.05 -34.01 31.07
C GLN A 148 32.68 -34.33 31.64
N ALA A 149 32.03 -33.31 32.20
CA ALA A 149 30.61 -33.31 32.52
C ALA A 149 29.90 -32.25 31.68
N TRP A 150 28.84 -32.63 30.96
CA TRP A 150 28.07 -31.73 30.10
C TRP A 150 26.68 -31.48 30.68
N GLY A 151 26.27 -30.21 30.63
CA GLY A 151 25.02 -29.77 31.21
C GLY A 151 24.67 -28.34 30.83
N PHE A 152 23.78 -27.75 31.60
CA PHE A 152 23.35 -26.36 31.52
C PHE A 152 23.65 -25.65 32.84
N GLU A 153 24.12 -24.41 32.72
CA GLU A 153 24.36 -23.51 33.85
C GLU A 153 23.73 -22.15 33.59
N THR A 154 23.50 -21.38 34.66
CA THR A 154 23.17 -19.95 34.55
C THR A 154 24.45 -19.14 34.49
N ILE A 155 24.76 -18.57 33.32
CA ILE A 155 25.94 -17.74 33.09
C ILE A 155 25.47 -16.33 32.74
N ASN A 156 25.83 -15.34 33.57
CA ASN A 156 25.37 -13.96 33.43
C ASN A 156 23.83 -13.82 33.33
N GLY A 157 23.09 -14.64 34.09
CA GLY A 157 21.63 -14.63 34.11
C GLY A 157 20.96 -15.38 32.96
N GLU A 158 21.72 -16.00 32.05
CA GLU A 158 21.19 -16.77 30.92
C GLU A 158 21.53 -18.25 31.04
N LYS A 159 20.60 -19.13 30.67
CA LYS A 159 20.86 -20.57 30.54
C LYS A 159 21.78 -20.84 29.35
N ARG A 160 22.95 -21.44 29.58
CA ARG A 160 23.93 -21.78 28.53
C ARG A 160 24.28 -23.26 28.60
N TYR A 161 24.57 -23.86 27.45
CA TYR A 161 25.13 -25.22 27.40
C TYR A 161 26.61 -25.14 27.78
N VAL A 162 27.03 -25.96 28.74
CA VAL A 162 28.37 -25.90 29.34
C VAL A 162 28.98 -27.30 29.40
N ARG A 163 30.28 -27.39 29.13
CA ARG A 163 31.09 -28.58 29.41
C ARG A 163 32.17 -28.23 30.42
N HIS A 164 32.17 -28.90 31.57
CA HIS A 164 33.29 -28.85 32.51
C HIS A 164 34.32 -29.86 32.03
N LEU A 165 35.54 -29.40 31.78
CA LEU A 165 36.67 -30.22 31.37
C LEU A 165 37.69 -30.25 32.49
N ARG A 166 37.97 -31.45 32.98
CA ARG A 166 39.10 -31.76 33.85
C ARG A 166 40.11 -32.58 33.07
N PHE A 167 41.29 -32.04 32.85
CA PHE A 167 42.34 -32.63 32.04
C PHE A 167 43.59 -32.92 32.88
N THR A 168 44.13 -34.13 32.77
CA THR A 168 45.37 -34.53 33.44
C THR A 168 46.39 -35.09 32.47
N SER A 169 47.64 -34.66 32.56
CA SER A 169 48.77 -35.27 31.84
C SER A 169 50.02 -35.19 32.71
N GLY A 170 50.58 -36.35 33.07
CA GLY A 170 51.63 -36.42 34.09
C GLY A 170 51.17 -35.81 35.42
N SER A 171 51.94 -34.84 35.94
CA SER A 171 51.61 -34.08 37.15
C SER A 171 50.74 -32.84 36.90
N THR A 172 50.41 -32.53 35.64
CA THR A 172 49.65 -31.32 35.30
C THR A 172 48.15 -31.61 35.32
N LEU A 173 47.41 -30.82 36.09
CA LEU A 173 45.94 -30.79 36.14
C LEU A 173 45.45 -29.44 35.59
N ILE A 174 44.46 -29.47 34.71
CA ILE A 174 43.80 -28.28 34.15
C ILE A 174 42.29 -28.47 34.26
N GLU A 175 41.62 -27.49 34.84
CA GLU A 175 40.16 -27.41 34.89
C GLU A 175 39.70 -26.21 34.04
N ALA A 176 38.71 -26.42 33.18
CA ALA A 176 38.23 -25.42 32.23
C ALA A 176 36.73 -25.59 31.95
N LYS A 177 35.99 -24.48 31.86
CA LYS A 177 34.61 -24.46 31.39
C LYS A 177 34.55 -24.06 29.92
N LEU A 178 33.86 -24.86 29.10
CA LEU A 178 33.55 -24.55 27.71
C LEU A 178 32.08 -24.17 27.61
N ILE A 179 31.81 -22.91 27.28
CA ILE A 179 30.47 -22.31 27.30
C ILE A 179 29.99 -22.10 25.87
N TYR A 180 28.75 -22.47 25.59
CA TYR A 180 28.18 -22.41 24.25
C TYR A 180 26.86 -21.66 24.19
N ASP A 181 26.71 -20.91 23.11
CA ASP A 181 25.55 -20.12 22.76
C ASP A 181 24.59 -20.94 21.90
N TYR A 182 23.33 -21.03 22.31
CA TYR A 182 22.30 -21.67 21.50
C TYR A 182 22.04 -20.86 20.22
N VAL A 183 21.91 -21.57 19.09
CA VAL A 183 21.63 -21.04 17.77
C VAL A 183 20.28 -21.55 17.29
N THR A 184 19.34 -20.62 17.07
CA THR A 184 18.15 -20.90 16.28
C THR A 184 18.56 -20.99 14.81
N LEU A 185 18.41 -22.17 14.18
CA LEU A 185 18.54 -22.26 12.72
C LEU A 185 17.41 -21.42 12.11
N PRO A 186 17.71 -20.33 11.37
CA PRO A 186 16.65 -19.48 10.86
C PRO A 186 15.81 -20.29 9.88
N ILE A 187 14.48 -20.21 9.99
CA ILE A 187 13.50 -20.76 9.02
C ILE A 187 13.96 -20.54 7.57
N GLU A 188 14.60 -19.40 7.31
CA GLU A 188 15.22 -19.03 6.04
C GLU A 188 16.23 -20.06 5.50
N SER A 189 17.10 -20.63 6.33
CA SER A 189 18.10 -21.61 5.88
C SER A 189 17.47 -22.91 5.40
N TRP A 190 16.44 -23.38 6.12
CA TRP A 190 15.66 -24.55 5.71
C TRP A 190 14.90 -24.25 4.41
N PHE A 191 14.25 -23.09 4.35
CA PHE A 191 13.46 -22.67 3.19
C PHE A 191 14.33 -22.53 1.93
N LEU A 192 15.49 -21.88 2.05
CA LEU A 192 16.48 -21.73 0.97
C LEU A 192 16.92 -23.08 0.40
N LYS A 193 17.22 -24.06 1.26
CA LYS A 193 17.63 -25.41 0.84
C LYS A 193 16.51 -26.12 0.08
N LYS A 194 15.29 -26.10 0.59
CA LYS A 194 14.13 -26.81 0.00
C LYS A 194 13.69 -26.23 -1.34
N THR A 195 13.80 -24.92 -1.53
CA THR A 195 13.34 -24.22 -2.74
C THR A 195 14.45 -23.96 -3.77
N ARG A 196 15.67 -24.47 -3.55
CA ARG A 196 16.84 -24.19 -4.41
C ARG A 196 16.61 -24.51 -5.89
N LEU A 197 15.92 -25.60 -6.20
CA LEU A 197 15.63 -26.00 -7.59
C LEU A 197 14.70 -25.02 -8.30
N LEU A 198 13.80 -24.36 -7.56
CA LEU A 198 12.85 -23.38 -8.09
C LEU A 198 13.52 -22.05 -8.42
N ALA A 199 14.72 -21.78 -7.89
CA ALA A 199 15.49 -20.57 -8.15
C ALA A 199 16.37 -20.64 -9.41
N ARG A 200 16.17 -21.63 -10.28
CA ARG A 200 16.89 -21.72 -11.56
C ARG A 200 16.37 -20.66 -12.54
N SER A 201 17.26 -19.91 -13.18
CA SER A 201 16.89 -18.77 -14.03
C SER A 201 15.92 -19.11 -15.18
N TRP A 202 15.98 -20.32 -15.75
CA TRP A 202 15.06 -20.71 -16.82
C TRP A 202 13.61 -20.87 -16.36
N LEU A 203 13.38 -21.25 -15.09
CA LEU A 203 12.04 -21.31 -14.51
C LEU A 203 11.44 -19.91 -14.39
N MET A 204 12.26 -18.91 -14.07
CA MET A 204 11.84 -17.50 -14.06
C MET A 204 11.45 -17.02 -15.47
N LEU A 205 12.14 -17.46 -16.52
CA LEU A 205 11.79 -17.11 -17.91
C LEU A 205 10.45 -17.73 -18.31
N LEU A 206 10.23 -19.01 -18.01
CA LEU A 206 8.95 -19.68 -18.25
C LEU A 206 7.81 -19.02 -17.47
N PHE A 207 8.06 -18.67 -16.20
CA PHE A 207 7.11 -17.96 -15.38
C PHE A 207 6.78 -16.57 -15.96
N GLY A 208 7.78 -15.83 -16.43
CA GLY A 208 7.59 -14.54 -17.09
C GLY A 208 6.70 -14.66 -18.34
N ALA A 209 6.93 -15.66 -19.19
CA ALA A 209 6.08 -15.93 -20.35
C ALA A 209 4.64 -16.30 -19.94
N ALA A 210 4.48 -17.20 -18.96
CA ALA A 210 3.17 -17.58 -18.44
C ALA A 210 2.43 -16.39 -17.81
N TYR A 211 3.13 -15.52 -17.07
CA TYR A 211 2.58 -14.30 -16.49
C TYR A 211 2.05 -13.35 -17.56
N ILE A 212 2.84 -13.08 -18.62
CA ILE A 212 2.42 -12.19 -19.71
C ILE A 212 1.16 -12.74 -20.41
N ILE A 213 1.13 -14.05 -20.67
CA ILE A 213 -0.03 -14.71 -21.30
C ILE A 213 -1.26 -14.60 -20.39
N ALA A 214 -1.12 -14.93 -19.11
CA ALA A 214 -2.22 -14.86 -18.14
C ALA A 214 -2.73 -13.42 -17.96
N LEU A 215 -1.83 -12.45 -17.86
CA LEU A 215 -2.16 -11.03 -17.78
C LEU A 215 -2.92 -10.59 -19.05
N ALA A 216 -2.47 -10.99 -20.24
CA ALA A 216 -3.15 -10.66 -21.49
C ALA A 216 -4.59 -11.21 -21.53
N PHE A 217 -4.81 -12.43 -21.03
CA PHE A 217 -6.17 -12.98 -20.91
C PHE A 217 -7.03 -12.23 -19.90
N LEU A 218 -6.47 -11.83 -18.75
CA LEU A 218 -7.17 -11.01 -17.75
C LEU A 218 -7.53 -9.62 -18.30
N VAL A 219 -6.60 -8.95 -18.97
CA VAL A 219 -6.83 -7.66 -19.63
C VAL A 219 -7.89 -7.79 -20.71
N ARG A 220 -7.82 -8.85 -21.53
CA ARG A 220 -8.84 -9.16 -22.53
C ARG A 220 -10.22 -9.33 -21.90
N ALA A 221 -10.32 -10.10 -20.81
CA ALA A 221 -11.57 -10.32 -20.10
C ALA A 221 -12.11 -9.06 -19.42
N GLN A 222 -11.23 -8.19 -18.92
CA GLN A 222 -11.60 -6.92 -18.29
C GLN A 222 -12.12 -5.90 -19.30
N TRP A 223 -11.51 -5.78 -20.48
CA TRP A 223 -11.74 -4.62 -21.36
C TRP A 223 -12.24 -4.95 -22.77
N PHE A 224 -11.97 -6.15 -23.30
CA PHE A 224 -12.09 -6.44 -24.73
C PHE A 224 -13.08 -7.57 -25.07
N THR A 225 -13.86 -8.03 -24.09
CA THR A 225 -14.97 -8.99 -24.28
C THR A 225 -16.33 -8.31 -24.43
N ILE A 226 -16.39 -7.01 -24.13
CA ILE A 226 -17.57 -6.16 -24.13
C ILE A 226 -17.29 -4.96 -25.05
N PRO A 227 -18.29 -4.41 -25.76
CA PRO A 227 -18.10 -3.26 -26.64
C PRO A 227 -17.55 -2.03 -25.87
N ALA A 228 -16.57 -1.36 -26.45
CA ALA A 228 -15.85 -0.25 -25.81
C ALA A 228 -16.78 0.90 -25.41
N GLU A 229 -17.77 1.19 -26.26
CA GLU A 229 -18.77 2.24 -26.06
C GLU A 229 -19.70 2.00 -24.88
N SER A 230 -19.81 0.76 -24.38
CA SER A 230 -20.66 0.44 -23.22
C SER A 230 -20.03 0.77 -21.88
N PHE A 231 -18.71 1.01 -21.83
CA PHE A 231 -18.05 1.34 -20.57
C PHE A 231 -18.34 2.78 -20.18
N VAL A 232 -18.76 2.95 -18.93
CA VAL A 232 -19.01 4.27 -18.34
C VAL A 232 -18.16 4.47 -17.10
N GLY A 233 -17.73 5.71 -16.87
CA GLY A 233 -17.02 6.10 -15.66
C GLY A 233 -17.98 6.25 -14.47
N CYS A 234 -17.44 6.23 -13.25
CA CYS A 234 -18.28 6.43 -12.06
C CYS A 234 -18.92 7.83 -11.98
N THR A 235 -18.39 8.81 -12.70
CA THR A 235 -18.92 10.19 -12.79
C THR A 235 -19.68 10.46 -14.09
N SER A 236 -19.95 9.45 -14.92
CA SER A 236 -20.71 9.63 -16.15
C SER A 236 -22.16 10.02 -15.86
N THR A 237 -22.63 11.09 -16.50
CA THR A 237 -24.00 11.62 -16.40
C THR A 237 -24.58 11.86 -17.80
N TYR A 238 -25.90 12.04 -17.88
CA TYR A 238 -26.59 12.48 -19.09
C TYR A 238 -26.84 13.99 -19.12
N TRP A 239 -26.60 14.67 -17.99
CA TRP A 239 -26.75 16.12 -17.87
C TRP A 239 -25.50 16.72 -17.24
N GLY A 240 -24.94 17.74 -17.91
CA GLY A 240 -23.74 18.44 -17.51
C GLY A 240 -23.94 19.37 -16.31
N LYS A 241 -22.85 19.99 -15.84
CA LYS A 241 -22.92 21.02 -14.79
C LYS A 241 -23.47 22.33 -15.37
N ASP A 242 -24.26 23.05 -14.59
CA ASP A 242 -24.73 24.41 -14.92
C ASP A 242 -25.31 24.51 -16.34
N ASP A 243 -24.72 25.34 -17.21
CA ASP A 243 -25.10 25.55 -18.60
C ASP A 243 -24.41 24.61 -19.60
N ALA A 244 -23.71 23.56 -19.16
CA ALA A 244 -23.01 22.65 -20.06
C ALA A 244 -23.92 21.88 -21.03
N CYS A 245 -25.23 21.82 -20.76
CA CYS A 245 -26.22 21.28 -21.70
C CYS A 245 -26.78 22.33 -22.68
N GLY A 246 -26.35 23.59 -22.55
CA GLY A 246 -26.80 24.73 -23.34
C GLY A 246 -28.27 25.09 -23.15
N LEU A 247 -28.72 26.06 -23.94
CA LEU A 247 -30.07 26.59 -23.91
C LEU A 247 -31.09 25.46 -24.08
N ASN A 248 -32.04 25.39 -23.16
CA ASN A 248 -33.06 24.34 -23.05
C ASN A 248 -32.54 22.90 -22.89
N GLY A 249 -31.25 22.72 -22.68
CA GLY A 249 -30.61 21.41 -22.58
C GLY A 249 -30.29 20.76 -23.93
N GLU A 250 -30.37 21.52 -25.04
CA GLU A 250 -30.27 20.98 -26.40
C GLU A 250 -28.99 20.17 -26.66
N ALA A 251 -27.87 20.50 -26.00
CA ALA A 251 -26.61 19.76 -26.14
C ALA A 251 -26.61 18.40 -25.43
N CYS A 252 -27.57 18.16 -24.53
CA CYS A 252 -27.74 16.89 -23.80
C CYS A 252 -28.89 16.03 -24.35
N ALA A 253 -29.44 16.38 -25.52
CA ALA A 253 -30.39 15.55 -26.24
C ALA A 253 -29.74 14.22 -26.70
N PRO A 254 -30.51 13.14 -26.89
CA PRO A 254 -31.97 13.04 -26.75
C PRO A 254 -32.44 12.97 -25.29
N PHE A 255 -33.65 13.45 -25.01
CA PHE A 255 -34.23 13.45 -23.65
C PHE A 255 -35.03 12.19 -23.33
N ASP A 256 -35.54 11.49 -24.35
CA ASP A 256 -36.41 10.34 -24.22
C ASP A 256 -36.17 9.30 -25.34
N ASN A 257 -36.91 8.18 -25.26
CA ASN A 257 -36.94 7.09 -26.25
C ASN A 257 -35.57 6.57 -26.70
N SER A 258 -34.58 6.71 -25.82
CA SER A 258 -33.21 6.25 -26.02
C SER A 258 -32.87 5.25 -24.93
N THR A 259 -32.23 4.16 -25.33
CA THR A 259 -31.78 3.11 -24.40
C THR A 259 -30.32 2.81 -24.65
N PHE A 260 -29.59 2.57 -23.57
CA PHE A 260 -28.16 2.27 -23.63
C PHE A 260 -27.84 1.17 -22.61
N ASP A 261 -27.14 0.13 -23.08
CA ASP A 261 -26.61 -0.91 -22.22
C ASP A 261 -25.20 -0.50 -21.78
N PHE A 262 -25.01 -0.36 -20.48
CA PHE A 262 -23.78 0.17 -19.90
C PHE A 262 -23.10 -0.86 -19.00
N ARG A 263 -21.79 -0.71 -18.82
CA ARG A 263 -20.96 -1.43 -17.85
C ARG A 263 -20.28 -0.43 -16.92
N CYS A 264 -20.51 -0.63 -15.63
CA CYS A 264 -19.89 0.14 -14.57
C CYS A 264 -18.73 -0.63 -13.92
N PRO A 265 -17.64 0.07 -13.56
CA PRO A 265 -16.60 -0.48 -12.71
C PRO A 265 -17.11 -0.73 -11.28
N ALA A 266 -16.33 -1.48 -10.51
CA ALA A 266 -16.55 -1.62 -9.07
C ALA A 266 -16.23 -0.32 -8.31
N GLN A 267 -16.83 -0.18 -7.12
CA GLN A 267 -16.60 0.84 -6.09
C GLN A 267 -17.05 2.25 -6.48
N CYS A 268 -18.00 2.38 -7.40
CA CYS A 268 -18.54 3.68 -7.79
C CYS A 268 -19.34 4.38 -6.69
N SER A 269 -19.81 3.68 -5.65
CA SER A 269 -20.45 4.31 -4.49
C SER A 269 -19.52 5.25 -3.71
N SER A 270 -18.20 5.00 -3.80
CA SER A 270 -17.17 5.79 -3.11
C SER A 270 -16.70 7.02 -3.89
N VAL A 271 -17.14 7.17 -5.14
CA VAL A 271 -16.80 8.33 -5.97
C VAL A 271 -17.77 9.46 -5.66
N ILE A 272 -17.24 10.52 -5.06
CA ILE A 272 -18.01 11.63 -4.50
C ILE A 272 -17.72 12.94 -5.24
N LEU A 273 -18.64 13.88 -5.11
CA LEU A 273 -18.42 15.28 -5.49
C LEU A 273 -17.27 15.87 -4.67
N LEU A 274 -16.27 16.43 -5.35
CA LEU A 274 -15.14 17.13 -4.72
C LEU A 274 -15.36 18.63 -4.61
N ASN A 275 -16.29 19.16 -5.40
CA ASN A 275 -16.75 20.55 -5.35
C ASN A 275 -18.27 20.56 -5.13
N PRO A 276 -18.82 21.63 -4.53
CA PRO A 276 -20.25 21.76 -4.34
C PRO A 276 -21.04 21.67 -5.66
N ARG A 277 -22.17 20.98 -5.61
CA ARG A 277 -23.13 20.83 -6.71
C ARG A 277 -24.51 21.24 -6.21
N THR A 278 -25.18 22.12 -6.96
CA THR A 278 -26.51 22.54 -6.58
C THR A 278 -27.60 21.76 -7.32
N VAL A 279 -28.64 21.37 -6.58
CA VAL A 279 -29.83 20.62 -7.00
C VAL A 279 -31.06 21.38 -6.47
N GLY A 280 -31.75 22.14 -7.32
CA GLY A 280 -32.90 22.94 -6.89
C GLY A 280 -32.52 24.09 -5.95
N ALA A 281 -32.74 23.97 -4.64
CA ALA A 281 -32.25 24.95 -3.66
C ALA A 281 -31.16 24.38 -2.74
N GLU A 282 -30.86 23.09 -2.86
CA GLU A 282 -29.90 22.39 -2.00
C GLU A 282 -28.54 22.32 -2.68
N GLN A 283 -27.48 22.61 -1.93
CA GLN A 283 -26.11 22.42 -2.38
C GLN A 283 -25.54 21.19 -1.66
N VAL A 284 -25.02 20.24 -2.44
CA VAL A 284 -24.46 18.98 -1.94
C VAL A 284 -23.00 18.85 -2.34
N ASP A 285 -22.20 18.31 -1.43
CA ASP A 285 -20.78 18.01 -1.60
C ASP A 285 -20.40 16.72 -0.87
N PHE A 286 -19.25 16.14 -1.23
CA PHE A 286 -18.70 14.94 -0.59
C PHE A 286 -19.61 13.70 -0.53
N ILE A 287 -20.61 13.63 -1.41
CA ILE A 287 -21.49 12.48 -1.64
C ILE A 287 -21.49 12.09 -3.13
N PRO A 288 -21.81 10.83 -3.49
CA PRO A 288 -22.11 10.50 -4.88
C PRO A 288 -23.36 11.25 -5.33
N LEU A 289 -23.32 11.90 -6.49
CA LEU A 289 -24.47 12.65 -7.01
C LEU A 289 -25.54 11.69 -7.51
N VAL A 290 -26.60 11.49 -6.73
CA VAL A 290 -27.78 10.71 -7.12
C VAL A 290 -29.01 11.52 -6.77
N VAL A 291 -29.83 11.85 -7.76
CA VAL A 291 -31.04 12.68 -7.56
C VAL A 291 -32.28 11.86 -7.92
N GLY A 292 -33.16 11.65 -6.94
CA GLY A 292 -34.39 10.86 -7.10
C GLY A 292 -34.25 9.37 -6.77
N GLY A 293 -34.91 8.51 -7.55
CA GLY A 293 -34.94 7.06 -7.29
C GLY A 293 -36.00 6.59 -6.28
N GLY A 294 -36.61 7.51 -5.51
CA GLY A 294 -37.76 7.22 -4.66
C GLY A 294 -39.04 6.97 -5.47
N ASN A 295 -39.86 6.02 -5.02
CA ASN A 295 -41.14 5.68 -5.64
C ASN A 295 -42.29 6.45 -5.01
N SER A 296 -42.99 7.27 -5.80
CA SER A 296 -44.28 7.86 -5.47
C SER A 296 -45.44 6.84 -5.52
N GLY A 297 -45.30 5.70 -4.82
CA GLY A 297 -46.40 4.78 -4.53
C GLY A 297 -46.62 3.58 -5.47
N ASN A 298 -45.71 3.24 -6.39
CA ASN A 298 -45.81 2.02 -7.21
C ASN A 298 -44.64 1.07 -6.96
N ALA A 299 -44.91 -0.12 -6.43
CA ALA A 299 -43.89 -1.03 -5.87
C ALA A 299 -43.11 -1.84 -6.93
N SER A 300 -43.42 -1.70 -8.22
CA SER A 300 -42.94 -2.61 -9.28
C SER A 300 -41.72 -2.11 -10.07
N PHE A 301 -41.29 -0.84 -9.90
CA PHE A 301 -40.13 -0.27 -10.60
C PHE A 301 -39.33 0.62 -9.65
N PRO A 302 -37.99 0.72 -9.76
CA PRO A 302 -37.24 1.77 -9.09
C PRO A 302 -37.68 3.15 -9.62
N GLY A 303 -37.63 4.18 -8.77
CA GLY A 303 -38.04 5.54 -9.14
C GLY A 303 -37.17 6.08 -10.26
N SER A 304 -37.65 7.12 -10.95
CA SER A 304 -36.83 7.76 -11.99
C SER A 304 -35.72 8.58 -11.33
N TYR A 305 -34.54 8.61 -11.95
CA TYR A 305 -33.40 9.42 -11.54
C TYR A 305 -33.28 10.63 -12.45
N ARG A 306 -32.81 11.76 -11.94
CA ARG A 306 -32.55 12.94 -12.76
C ARG A 306 -31.29 12.73 -13.62
N GLY A 307 -31.25 13.36 -14.79
CA GLY A 307 -30.20 13.18 -15.81
C GLY A 307 -28.76 13.45 -15.36
N ASP A 308 -28.58 14.26 -14.32
CA ASP A 308 -27.29 14.62 -13.74
C ASP A 308 -26.81 13.61 -12.67
N SER A 309 -27.59 12.58 -12.36
CA SER A 309 -27.15 11.51 -11.47
C SER A 309 -25.96 10.76 -12.07
N PHE A 310 -24.94 10.48 -11.26
CA PHE A 310 -23.85 9.56 -11.59
C PHE A 310 -24.45 8.19 -11.90
N LEU A 311 -24.38 7.78 -13.18
CA LEU A 311 -25.09 6.61 -13.70
C LEU A 311 -24.79 5.33 -12.91
N CYS A 312 -23.52 5.10 -12.57
CA CYS A 312 -23.10 3.92 -11.82
C CYS A 312 -23.53 3.96 -10.35
N ALA A 313 -23.46 5.12 -9.70
CA ALA A 313 -23.95 5.27 -8.33
C ALA A 313 -25.48 5.11 -8.27
N ALA A 314 -26.22 5.64 -9.25
CA ALA A 314 -27.65 5.43 -9.40
C ALA A 314 -27.99 3.95 -9.64
N ALA A 315 -27.17 3.22 -10.40
CA ALA A 315 -27.35 1.78 -10.62
C ALA A 315 -27.11 0.95 -9.37
N VAL A 316 -26.11 1.30 -8.54
CA VAL A 316 -25.91 0.70 -7.20
C VAL A 316 -27.10 1.04 -6.30
N HIS A 317 -27.50 2.31 -6.24
CA HIS A 317 -28.63 2.78 -5.45
C HIS A 317 -29.92 2.04 -5.81
N ALA A 318 -30.18 1.83 -7.11
CA ALA A 318 -31.31 1.06 -7.63
C ALA A 318 -31.20 -0.47 -7.42
N GLY A 319 -30.05 -0.99 -6.98
CA GLY A 319 -29.81 -2.42 -6.83
C GLY A 319 -29.58 -3.16 -8.16
N ILE A 320 -29.30 -2.44 -9.26
CA ILE A 320 -29.09 -3.02 -10.59
C ILE A 320 -27.73 -3.71 -10.70
N ILE A 321 -26.71 -3.14 -10.06
CA ILE A 321 -25.34 -3.65 -10.05
C ILE A 321 -24.81 -3.76 -8.61
N ASP A 322 -23.81 -4.62 -8.42
CA ASP A 322 -23.09 -4.78 -7.15
C ASP A 322 -21.94 -3.78 -7.06
N ASP A 323 -21.80 -3.07 -5.94
CA ASP A 323 -20.72 -2.09 -5.79
C ASP A 323 -19.33 -2.76 -5.69
N SER A 324 -19.22 -3.96 -5.13
CA SER A 324 -17.92 -4.62 -4.94
C SER A 324 -17.33 -5.22 -6.23
N ARG A 325 -18.18 -5.57 -7.20
CA ARG A 325 -17.80 -6.21 -8.47
C ARG A 325 -18.20 -5.42 -9.71
N GLY A 326 -18.87 -4.27 -9.57
CA GLY A 326 -19.45 -3.57 -10.70
C GLY A 326 -20.55 -4.39 -11.38
N GLY A 327 -20.86 -4.05 -12.63
CA GLY A 327 -21.85 -4.82 -13.39
C GLY A 327 -22.35 -4.10 -14.63
N CYS A 328 -23.33 -4.72 -15.30
CA CYS A 328 -24.03 -4.09 -16.41
C CYS A 328 -25.48 -3.83 -16.08
N GLY A 329 -26.01 -2.77 -16.67
CA GLY A 329 -27.43 -2.44 -16.64
C GLY A 329 -27.86 -1.83 -17.96
N ARG A 330 -29.17 -1.58 -18.07
CA ARG A 330 -29.76 -0.77 -19.13
C ARG A 330 -30.30 0.51 -18.54
N VAL A 331 -29.97 1.63 -19.15
CA VAL A 331 -30.60 2.93 -18.89
C VAL A 331 -31.54 3.28 -20.03
N THR A 332 -32.72 3.78 -19.66
CA THR A 332 -33.74 4.28 -20.58
C THR A 332 -34.01 5.74 -20.25
N LEU A 333 -33.90 6.61 -21.24
CA LEU A 333 -34.28 8.02 -21.12
C LEU A 333 -35.80 8.13 -21.25
N VAL A 334 -36.44 8.78 -20.28
CA VAL A 334 -37.92 8.86 -20.17
C VAL A 334 -38.45 10.29 -20.16
N GLY A 335 -37.66 11.24 -20.65
CA GLY A 335 -38.06 12.63 -20.80
C GLY A 335 -38.35 13.33 -19.49
N THR A 336 -39.31 14.25 -19.53
CA THR A 336 -39.66 15.08 -18.38
C THR A 336 -40.34 14.25 -17.30
N GLN A 337 -39.72 14.19 -16.12
CA GLN A 337 -40.29 13.57 -14.92
C GLN A 337 -40.07 14.50 -13.72
N GLY A 338 -40.67 14.14 -12.60
CA GLY A 338 -40.60 14.86 -11.34
C GLY A 338 -41.97 14.90 -10.67
N PRO A 339 -42.06 15.42 -9.44
CA PRO A 339 -40.96 15.69 -8.53
C PRO A 339 -40.14 14.43 -8.18
N PHE A 340 -38.85 14.59 -7.90
CA PHE A 340 -37.94 13.49 -7.54
C PHE A 340 -37.83 13.36 -6.02
N GLN A 341 -38.20 12.20 -5.50
CA GLN A 341 -38.16 11.94 -4.06
C GLN A 341 -36.79 11.38 -3.62
N SER A 342 -36.26 11.95 -2.54
CA SER A 342 -35.07 11.42 -1.83
C SER A 342 -35.41 10.12 -1.10
N VAL A 343 -34.51 9.13 -1.18
CA VAL A 343 -34.58 7.87 -0.44
C VAL A 343 -33.17 7.35 -0.15
N THR A 344 -33.03 6.54 0.89
CA THR A 344 -31.80 5.80 1.16
C THR A 344 -31.97 4.33 0.81
N THR A 345 -31.26 3.85 -0.20
CA THR A 345 -31.21 2.42 -0.59
C THR A 345 -29.80 1.99 -0.91
N ASN A 346 -29.47 0.73 -0.60
CA ASN A 346 -28.16 0.12 -0.90
C ASN A 346 -26.95 0.95 -0.42
N GLY A 347 -27.10 1.65 0.72
CA GLY A 347 -26.04 2.45 1.34
C GLY A 347 -25.81 3.83 0.73
N ILE A 348 -26.61 4.24 -0.27
CA ILE A 348 -26.56 5.58 -0.87
C ILE A 348 -27.85 6.33 -0.51
N THR A 349 -27.72 7.60 -0.12
CA THR A 349 -28.87 8.50 0.07
C THR A 349 -28.95 9.44 -1.11
N SER A 350 -30.08 9.43 -1.82
CA SER A 350 -30.30 10.34 -2.95
C SER A 350 -30.80 11.71 -2.51
N VAL A 351 -30.56 12.72 -3.34
CA VAL A 351 -31.04 14.09 -3.17
C VAL A 351 -32.44 14.22 -3.78
N GLY A 352 -33.31 14.98 -3.14
CA GLY A 352 -34.65 15.28 -3.66
C GLY A 352 -34.62 16.46 -4.63
N PHE A 353 -35.54 16.48 -5.59
CA PHE A 353 -35.75 17.66 -6.44
C PHE A 353 -37.26 17.91 -6.59
N PRO A 354 -37.82 18.94 -5.94
CA PRO A 354 -39.27 19.11 -5.83
C PRO A 354 -39.91 19.75 -7.08
N SER A 355 -39.27 19.69 -8.25
CA SER A 355 -39.78 20.24 -9.52
C SER A 355 -39.60 19.23 -10.66
N PHE A 356 -39.99 19.62 -11.87
CA PHE A 356 -39.84 18.80 -13.08
C PHE A 356 -38.49 19.04 -13.75
N PHE A 357 -37.92 17.99 -14.35
CA PHE A 357 -36.65 18.06 -15.04
C PHE A 357 -36.73 17.38 -16.40
N PRO A 358 -36.17 17.96 -17.48
CA PRO A 358 -36.43 17.52 -18.86
C PRO A 358 -35.83 16.15 -19.21
N LEU A 359 -34.76 15.73 -18.55
CA LEU A 359 -34.07 14.45 -18.81
C LEU A 359 -34.09 13.56 -17.56
N SER A 360 -34.73 12.40 -17.66
CA SER A 360 -34.83 11.44 -16.56
C SER A 360 -34.44 10.03 -17.00
N LEU A 361 -33.86 9.27 -16.06
CA LEU A 361 -33.29 7.94 -16.26
C LEU A 361 -34.15 6.89 -15.56
N ARG A 362 -34.43 5.78 -16.24
CA ARG A 362 -34.91 4.54 -15.62
C ARG A 362 -33.92 3.42 -15.85
N LEU A 363 -33.64 2.67 -14.79
CA LEU A 363 -32.61 1.64 -14.79
C LEU A 363 -33.24 0.25 -14.71
N SER A 364 -32.65 -0.72 -15.41
CA SER A 364 -33.12 -2.11 -15.39
C SER A 364 -31.97 -3.11 -15.53
N HIS A 365 -32.20 -4.33 -15.03
CA HIS A 365 -31.25 -5.45 -15.16
C HIS A 365 -31.23 -6.02 -16.58
N THR A 366 -32.28 -5.84 -17.38
CA THR A 366 -32.42 -6.46 -18.69
C THR A 366 -31.53 -5.77 -19.72
N ASN A 367 -30.37 -6.37 -19.99
CA ASN A 367 -29.39 -5.88 -20.95
C ASN A 367 -28.81 -7.01 -21.83
N ALA A 368 -28.21 -6.64 -22.95
CA ALA A 368 -27.59 -7.57 -23.89
C ALA A 368 -26.16 -7.99 -23.50
N LEU A 369 -25.52 -7.26 -22.59
CA LEU A 369 -24.12 -7.46 -22.21
C LEU A 369 -23.94 -8.73 -21.35
N ARG A 370 -22.76 -9.34 -21.45
CA ARG A 370 -22.37 -10.55 -20.71
C ARG A 370 -20.94 -10.36 -20.21
N SER A 371 -20.59 -11.01 -19.10
CA SER A 371 -19.24 -10.93 -18.49
C SER A 371 -18.88 -9.55 -17.93
N CYS A 372 -19.82 -8.93 -17.23
CA CYS A 372 -19.71 -7.53 -16.78
C CYS A 372 -18.94 -7.32 -15.48
N THR A 373 -18.52 -8.39 -14.83
CA THR A 373 -17.76 -8.36 -13.59
C THR A 373 -16.45 -7.58 -13.76
N ASP A 374 -16.18 -6.63 -12.89
CA ASP A 374 -14.91 -5.93 -12.79
C ASP A 374 -13.87 -6.85 -12.12
N LEU A 375 -12.81 -7.18 -12.85
CA LEU A 375 -11.75 -8.10 -12.46
C LEU A 375 -10.57 -7.41 -11.76
N ARG A 376 -10.65 -6.12 -11.41
CA ARG A 376 -9.52 -5.40 -10.79
C ARG A 376 -8.99 -6.07 -9.52
N ASN A 377 -9.88 -6.58 -8.67
CA ASN A 377 -9.52 -7.24 -7.42
C ASN A 377 -8.90 -8.62 -7.68
N ASP A 378 -9.44 -9.35 -8.66
CA ASP A 378 -8.88 -10.64 -9.11
C ASP A 378 -7.47 -10.44 -9.69
N ALA A 379 -7.28 -9.40 -10.51
CA ALA A 379 -5.99 -9.03 -11.06
C ALA A 379 -4.99 -8.56 -9.99
N LEU A 380 -5.45 -7.86 -8.94
CA LEU A 380 -4.63 -7.48 -7.80
C LEU A 380 -4.13 -8.72 -7.05
N ALA A 381 -5.04 -9.65 -6.71
CA ALA A 381 -4.67 -10.90 -6.04
C ALA A 381 -3.69 -11.72 -6.87
N PHE A 382 -3.93 -11.83 -8.19
CA PHE A 382 -3.03 -12.48 -9.14
C PHE A 382 -1.64 -11.84 -9.14
N ASN A 383 -1.54 -10.52 -9.24
CA ASN A 383 -0.25 -9.83 -9.29
C ASN A 383 0.50 -9.87 -7.95
N ILE A 384 -0.19 -9.78 -6.81
CA ILE A 384 0.40 -9.99 -5.47
C ILE A 384 0.98 -11.40 -5.37
N LEU A 385 0.21 -12.41 -5.77
CA LEU A 385 0.67 -13.80 -5.77
C LEU A 385 1.91 -13.97 -6.65
N CYS A 386 1.92 -13.39 -7.85
CA CYS A 386 3.07 -13.41 -8.73
C CYS A 386 4.30 -12.74 -8.10
N CYS A 387 4.14 -11.58 -7.45
CA CYS A 387 5.22 -10.94 -6.69
C CYS A 387 5.73 -11.87 -5.58
N CYS A 388 4.85 -12.49 -4.80
CA CYS A 388 5.21 -13.46 -3.78
C CYS A 388 6.02 -14.63 -4.36
N LEU A 389 5.60 -15.22 -5.49
CA LEU A 389 6.32 -16.31 -6.14
C LEU A 389 7.72 -15.88 -6.60
N ILE A 390 7.86 -14.66 -7.14
CA ILE A 390 9.16 -14.08 -7.56
C ILE A 390 10.08 -13.90 -6.34
N PHE A 391 9.57 -13.37 -5.24
CA PHE A 391 10.36 -13.09 -4.05
C PHE A 391 10.74 -14.35 -3.25
N PHE A 392 9.83 -15.32 -3.16
CA PHE A 392 9.99 -16.52 -2.34
C PHE A 392 10.64 -17.68 -3.11
N LEU A 393 10.16 -17.99 -4.32
CA LEU A 393 10.54 -19.21 -5.04
C LEU A 393 11.64 -18.94 -6.05
N PHE A 394 11.38 -18.08 -7.04
CA PHE A 394 12.28 -17.87 -8.16
C PHE A 394 13.55 -17.10 -7.77
N ARG A 395 13.43 -16.13 -6.86
CA ARG A 395 14.54 -15.37 -6.26
C ARG A 395 15.60 -14.96 -7.29
N PRO A 396 15.23 -14.25 -8.37
CA PRO A 396 16.21 -13.84 -9.35
C PRO A 396 17.18 -12.83 -8.75
N LYS A 397 18.21 -12.45 -9.51
CA LYS A 397 19.16 -11.40 -9.10
C LYS A 397 18.39 -10.12 -8.72
N PRO A 398 18.86 -9.33 -7.72
CA PRO A 398 18.17 -8.12 -7.26
C PRO A 398 17.72 -7.17 -8.37
N LEU A 399 18.54 -6.96 -9.39
CA LEU A 399 18.20 -6.12 -10.55
C LEU A 399 16.98 -6.64 -11.32
N VAL A 400 16.87 -7.96 -11.54
CA VAL A 400 15.75 -8.57 -12.24
C VAL A 400 14.48 -8.48 -11.39
N LEU A 401 14.59 -8.73 -10.09
CA LEU A 401 13.49 -8.59 -9.14
C LEU A 401 12.94 -7.16 -9.13
N TYR A 402 13.83 -6.16 -9.14
CA TYR A 402 13.46 -4.74 -9.24
C TYR A 402 12.64 -4.44 -10.50
N TRP A 403 13.12 -4.88 -11.67
CA TRP A 403 12.40 -4.68 -12.93
C TRP A 403 11.08 -5.44 -13.01
N CYS A 404 10.97 -6.61 -12.36
CA CYS A 404 9.68 -7.29 -12.22
C CYS A 404 8.67 -6.42 -11.46
N LEU A 405 9.06 -5.78 -10.35
CA LEU A 405 8.18 -4.86 -9.63
C LEU A 405 7.77 -3.67 -10.51
N VAL A 406 8.72 -3.06 -11.22
CA VAL A 406 8.44 -1.93 -12.14
C VAL A 406 7.38 -2.32 -13.18
N CYS A 407 7.60 -3.43 -13.90
CA CYS A 407 6.68 -3.87 -14.94
C CYS A 407 5.32 -4.28 -14.37
N ILE A 408 5.28 -5.07 -13.29
CA ILE A 408 4.02 -5.52 -12.69
C ILE A 408 3.23 -4.32 -12.16
N GLY A 409 3.87 -3.40 -11.44
CA GLY A 409 3.21 -2.21 -10.89
C GLY A 409 2.68 -1.29 -11.96
N TYR A 410 3.52 -0.94 -12.96
CA TYR A 410 3.12 -0.04 -14.05
C TYR A 410 1.89 -0.57 -14.80
N TRP A 411 1.95 -1.82 -15.27
CA TRP A 411 0.86 -2.41 -16.04
C TRP A 411 -0.37 -2.72 -15.18
N HIS A 412 -0.20 -2.95 -13.88
CA HIS A 412 -1.34 -3.08 -12.97
C HIS A 412 -2.14 -1.77 -12.88
N VAL A 413 -1.45 -0.63 -12.80
CA VAL A 413 -2.11 0.68 -12.76
C VAL A 413 -2.87 0.96 -14.05
N ILE A 414 -2.19 0.80 -15.19
CA ILE A 414 -2.77 1.04 -16.52
C ILE A 414 -4.03 0.20 -16.77
N PHE A 415 -4.03 -1.07 -16.38
CA PHE A 415 -5.11 -1.99 -16.75
C PHE A 415 -6.19 -2.17 -15.69
N PHE A 416 -5.92 -1.92 -14.41
CA PHE A 416 -6.82 -2.35 -13.35
C PHE A 416 -7.08 -1.28 -12.29
N SER A 417 -6.05 -0.73 -11.65
CA SER A 417 -6.28 0.11 -10.47
C SER A 417 -6.63 1.56 -10.80
N GLN A 418 -6.11 2.09 -11.92
CA GLN A 418 -6.39 3.47 -12.33
C GLN A 418 -6.15 3.69 -13.84
N PRO A 419 -6.97 3.07 -14.71
CA PRO A 419 -6.84 3.22 -16.16
C PRO A 419 -7.18 4.65 -16.62
N ALA A 420 -6.44 5.17 -17.61
CA ALA A 420 -6.68 6.49 -18.21
C ALA A 420 -7.93 6.55 -19.13
N GLY A 421 -8.63 5.43 -19.31
CA GLY A 421 -9.82 5.33 -20.15
C GLY A 421 -10.38 3.92 -20.16
N ALA A 422 -11.58 3.76 -20.71
CA ALA A 422 -12.26 2.47 -20.85
C ALA A 422 -12.64 2.23 -22.32
N PRO A 423 -11.96 1.31 -23.04
CA PRO A 423 -10.78 0.55 -22.62
C PRO A 423 -9.52 1.44 -22.49
N PRO A 424 -8.49 1.01 -21.76
CA PRO A 424 -7.25 1.77 -21.58
C PRO A 424 -6.52 2.02 -22.92
N ALA A 425 -6.05 3.25 -23.13
CA ALA A 425 -5.26 3.61 -24.31
C ALA A 425 -3.86 2.98 -24.24
N ILE A 426 -3.71 1.80 -24.83
CA ILE A 426 -2.45 1.03 -24.78
C ILE A 426 -1.29 1.78 -25.45
N SER A 427 -1.56 2.56 -26.52
CA SER A 427 -0.54 3.39 -27.18
C SER A 427 0.10 4.38 -26.22
N ASP A 428 -0.73 5.07 -25.45
CA ASP A 428 -0.31 6.15 -24.55
C ASP A 428 0.42 5.55 -23.35
N ALA A 429 -0.07 4.40 -22.87
CA ALA A 429 0.59 3.61 -21.85
C ALA A 429 2.03 3.21 -22.26
N PHE A 430 2.26 2.80 -23.52
CA PHE A 430 3.62 2.52 -24.00
C PHE A 430 4.46 3.79 -24.19
N GLY A 431 3.84 4.90 -24.60
CA GLY A 431 4.49 6.21 -24.71
C GLY A 431 5.11 6.67 -23.38
N THR A 432 4.35 6.55 -22.29
CA THR A 432 4.80 6.92 -20.93
C THR A 432 5.71 5.87 -20.28
N PHE A 433 5.65 4.62 -20.75
CA PHE A 433 6.43 3.53 -20.14
C PHE A 433 7.94 3.76 -20.32
N LEU A 434 8.39 4.23 -21.49
CA LEU A 434 9.82 4.42 -21.74
C LEU A 434 10.47 5.49 -20.83
N PRO A 435 9.91 6.72 -20.69
CA PRO A 435 10.37 7.68 -19.68
C PRO A 435 10.31 7.11 -18.25
N THR A 436 9.27 6.34 -17.92
CA THR A 436 9.13 5.68 -16.62
C THR A 436 10.29 4.72 -16.36
N LEU A 437 10.66 3.89 -17.34
CA LEU A 437 11.81 2.99 -17.24
C LEU A 437 13.11 3.77 -17.00
N PHE A 438 13.32 4.90 -17.68
CA PHE A 438 14.51 5.73 -17.46
C PHE A 438 14.58 6.27 -16.02
N ILE A 439 13.48 6.78 -15.47
CA ILE A 439 13.42 7.26 -14.09
C ILE A 439 13.60 6.10 -13.10
N CYS A 440 13.01 4.94 -13.37
CA CYS A 440 13.23 3.73 -12.56
C CYS A 440 14.70 3.29 -12.58
N HIS A 441 15.40 3.40 -13.71
CA HIS A 441 16.85 3.17 -13.73
C HIS A 441 17.56 4.15 -12.79
N ALA A 442 17.19 5.43 -12.76
CA ALA A 442 17.77 6.37 -11.80
C ALA A 442 17.51 5.95 -10.35
N PHE A 443 16.29 5.47 -10.03
CA PHE A 443 15.96 4.93 -8.70
C PHE A 443 16.80 3.71 -8.33
N TRP A 444 17.08 2.84 -9.30
CA TRP A 444 18.01 1.74 -9.12
C TRP A 444 19.39 2.23 -8.68
N GLU A 445 19.95 3.19 -9.42
CA GLU A 445 21.28 3.72 -9.17
C GLU A 445 21.42 4.46 -7.84
N VAL A 446 20.44 5.29 -7.48
CA VAL A 446 20.54 6.14 -6.30
C VAL A 446 20.08 5.46 -5.01
N ALA A 447 19.26 4.41 -5.08
CA ALA A 447 18.57 3.87 -3.91
C ALA A 447 18.55 2.33 -3.87
N PHE A 448 17.89 1.66 -4.82
CA PHE A 448 17.61 0.22 -4.70
C PHE A 448 18.87 -0.65 -4.73
N ARG A 449 19.88 -0.29 -5.53
CA ARG A 449 21.14 -1.06 -5.61
C ARG A 449 21.88 -1.13 -4.27
N HIS A 450 21.65 -0.16 -3.38
CA HIS A 450 22.28 -0.08 -2.07
C HIS A 450 21.53 -0.85 -0.98
N VAL A 451 20.25 -1.20 -1.19
CA VAL A 451 19.40 -1.79 -0.15
C VAL A 451 18.94 -3.20 -0.52
N LEU A 452 18.32 -3.39 -1.69
CA LEU A 452 17.71 -4.66 -2.08
C LEU A 452 18.68 -5.86 -2.03
N PRO A 453 19.96 -5.76 -2.45
CA PRO A 453 20.88 -6.88 -2.38
C PRO A 453 21.17 -7.39 -0.95
N HIS A 454 21.11 -6.51 0.06
CA HIS A 454 21.42 -6.87 1.46
C HIS A 454 20.45 -7.91 2.03
N PHE A 455 19.22 -7.96 1.52
CA PHE A 455 18.18 -8.89 1.95
C PHE A 455 18.15 -10.20 1.14
N SER A 456 19.12 -10.43 0.25
CA SER A 456 19.09 -11.59 -0.66
C SER A 456 19.19 -12.95 0.05
N LYS A 457 19.74 -12.99 1.26
CA LYS A 457 19.84 -14.20 2.08
C LYS A 457 18.65 -14.40 3.02
N MET A 458 17.67 -13.48 2.98
CA MET A 458 16.50 -13.47 3.85
C MET A 458 15.24 -13.28 3.00
N PRO A 459 14.91 -14.23 2.10
CA PRO A 459 13.84 -14.07 1.12
C PRO A 459 12.45 -13.86 1.75
N LEU A 460 12.17 -14.44 2.92
CA LEU A 460 10.88 -14.22 3.60
C LEU A 460 10.79 -12.79 4.10
N GLU A 461 11.82 -12.34 4.83
CA GLU A 461 11.87 -10.97 5.35
C GLU A 461 11.86 -9.93 4.22
N ARG A 462 12.63 -10.19 3.16
CA ARG A 462 12.67 -9.34 1.96
C ARG A 462 11.29 -9.19 1.32
N ALA A 463 10.54 -10.28 1.20
CA ALA A 463 9.21 -10.23 0.61
C ALA A 463 8.24 -9.40 1.46
N VAL A 464 8.23 -9.61 2.77
CA VAL A 464 7.33 -8.88 3.69
C VAL A 464 7.56 -7.37 3.56
N TRP A 465 8.82 -6.91 3.59
CA TRP A 465 9.12 -5.48 3.55
C TRP A 465 8.87 -4.84 2.18
N TYR A 466 9.25 -5.51 1.09
CA TYR A 466 9.05 -4.93 -0.25
C TYR A 466 7.62 -5.07 -0.73
N ILE A 467 6.98 -6.24 -0.61
CA ILE A 467 5.60 -6.42 -1.08
C ILE A 467 4.63 -5.59 -0.22
N GLY A 468 4.86 -5.57 1.10
CA GLY A 468 4.03 -4.81 2.04
C GLY A 468 4.13 -3.29 1.86
N GLY A 469 5.28 -2.76 1.42
CA GLY A 469 5.40 -1.33 1.06
C GLY A 469 4.94 -1.02 -0.36
N PHE A 470 5.22 -1.92 -1.32
CA PHE A 470 5.00 -1.69 -2.75
C PHE A 470 3.53 -1.55 -3.14
N TRP A 471 2.68 -2.49 -2.73
CA TRP A 471 1.28 -2.50 -3.14
C TRP A 471 0.48 -1.31 -2.61
N PRO A 472 0.69 -0.86 -1.36
CA PRO A 472 0.11 0.40 -0.91
C PRO A 472 0.53 1.61 -1.76
N GLY A 473 1.77 1.65 -2.24
CA GLY A 473 2.22 2.70 -3.16
C GLY A 473 1.54 2.61 -4.53
N VAL A 474 1.42 1.40 -5.09
CA VAL A 474 0.77 1.17 -6.40
C VAL A 474 -0.71 1.53 -6.36
N LEU A 475 -1.38 1.23 -5.24
CA LEU A 475 -2.81 1.48 -5.01
C LEU A 475 -3.05 2.79 -4.25
N LEU A 476 -2.19 3.79 -4.46
CA LEU A 476 -2.25 5.03 -3.68
C LEU A 476 -3.62 5.68 -3.75
N ASN A 477 -4.25 5.72 -4.94
CA ASN A 477 -5.60 6.23 -5.14
C ASN A 477 -6.61 5.60 -4.17
N ILE A 478 -6.66 4.27 -4.09
CA ILE A 478 -7.61 3.54 -3.23
C ILE A 478 -7.33 3.80 -1.74
N ILE A 479 -6.07 3.97 -1.36
CA ILE A 479 -5.69 4.23 0.03
C ILE A 479 -6.03 5.67 0.42
N THR A 480 -5.73 6.64 -0.44
CA THR A 480 -6.00 8.05 -0.17
C THR A 480 -7.48 8.38 -0.21
N ASP A 481 -8.29 7.70 -1.02
CA ASP A 481 -9.74 7.90 -1.07
C ASP A 481 -10.42 7.61 0.28
N LYS A 482 -9.79 6.80 1.14
CA LYS A 482 -10.28 6.50 2.50
C LYS A 482 -9.85 7.52 3.54
N ILE A 483 -9.00 8.47 3.17
CA ILE A 483 -8.51 9.53 4.03
C ILE A 483 -9.32 10.78 3.69
N PRO A 484 -10.00 11.43 4.66
CA PRO A 484 -10.84 12.61 4.42
C PRO A 484 -10.02 13.88 4.15
N ILE A 485 -9.05 13.84 3.22
CA ILE A 485 -8.18 14.95 2.83
C ILE A 485 -8.02 14.90 1.31
N ASP A 486 -8.53 15.92 0.59
CA ASP A 486 -8.30 16.08 -0.85
C ASP A 486 -7.23 17.14 -1.10
N ARG A 487 -7.39 18.34 -0.54
CA ARG A 487 -6.41 19.43 -0.61
C ARG A 487 -5.97 19.84 0.79
N LEU A 488 -4.72 20.28 0.89
CA LEU A 488 -4.15 20.84 2.12
C LEU A 488 -4.48 22.34 2.24
N VAL A 489 -5.76 22.69 2.04
CA VAL A 489 -6.29 24.05 2.18
C VAL A 489 -7.19 24.11 3.41
N ALA A 490 -7.18 25.24 4.12
CA ALA A 490 -7.92 25.39 5.37
C ALA A 490 -9.44 25.18 5.19
N SER A 491 -10.01 25.62 4.07
CA SER A 491 -11.42 25.40 3.70
C SER A 491 -11.78 23.92 3.72
N ASP A 492 -11.03 23.11 2.98
CA ASP A 492 -11.30 21.69 2.77
C ASP A 492 -11.13 20.89 4.07
N ILE A 493 -10.10 21.22 4.86
CA ILE A 493 -9.84 20.56 6.15
C ILE A 493 -10.95 20.89 7.17
N SER A 494 -11.50 22.11 7.13
CA SER A 494 -12.55 22.53 8.07
C SER A 494 -13.92 21.95 7.73
N GLN A 495 -14.20 21.72 6.44
CA GLN A 495 -15.50 21.24 5.95
C GLN A 495 -15.62 19.71 6.01
N ARG A 496 -14.52 18.97 5.87
CA ARG A 496 -14.55 17.49 5.89
C ARG A 496 -14.53 16.90 7.30
N PRO A 497 -15.53 16.10 7.69
CA PRO A 497 -15.50 15.36 8.95
C PRO A 497 -14.26 14.44 9.04
N GLY A 498 -13.49 14.57 10.12
CA GLY A 498 -12.33 13.72 10.38
C GLY A 498 -11.01 14.16 9.71
N ALA A 499 -11.02 15.15 8.81
CA ALA A 499 -9.83 15.64 8.11
C ALA A 499 -8.71 16.08 9.04
N VAL A 500 -9.05 16.84 10.09
CA VAL A 500 -8.10 17.34 11.11
C VAL A 500 -7.40 16.18 11.83
N VAL A 501 -8.15 15.15 12.23
CA VAL A 501 -7.61 13.99 12.96
C VAL A 501 -6.66 13.20 12.04
N SER A 502 -7.08 12.94 10.79
CA SER A 502 -6.25 12.27 9.80
C SER A 502 -4.96 13.04 9.52
N LEU A 503 -5.02 14.38 9.41
CA LEU A 503 -3.86 15.22 9.17
C LEU A 503 -2.85 15.12 10.34
N ILE A 504 -3.32 15.18 11.58
CA ILE A 504 -2.47 15.05 12.78
C ILE A 504 -1.74 13.69 12.76
N ILE A 505 -2.46 12.60 12.50
CA ILE A 505 -1.87 11.25 12.44
C ILE A 505 -0.79 11.18 11.36
N ILE A 506 -1.09 11.68 10.15
CA ILE A 506 -0.13 11.68 9.03
C ILE A 506 1.13 12.47 9.40
N VAL A 507 0.97 13.67 9.97
CA VAL A 507 2.10 14.51 10.39
C VAL A 507 2.96 13.81 11.44
N VAL A 508 2.36 13.20 12.46
CA VAL A 508 3.09 12.47 13.51
C VAL A 508 3.90 11.31 12.92
N VAL A 509 3.29 10.52 12.03
CA VAL A 509 3.97 9.40 11.36
C VAL A 509 5.13 9.91 10.49
N LEU A 510 4.91 10.95 9.67
CA LEU A 510 5.93 11.54 8.81
C LEU A 510 7.11 12.10 9.63
N VAL A 511 6.84 12.80 10.72
CA VAL A 511 7.89 13.31 11.63
C VAL A 511 8.71 12.16 12.20
N GLY A 512 8.07 11.06 12.63
CA GLY A 512 8.77 9.86 13.08
C GLY A 512 9.67 9.25 12.01
N ILE A 513 9.18 9.15 10.78
CA ILE A 513 9.96 8.68 9.61
C ILE A 513 11.17 9.58 9.36
N ILE A 514 10.97 10.90 9.35
CA ILE A 514 12.02 11.90 9.10
C ILE A 514 13.09 11.83 10.19
N ILE A 515 12.71 11.84 11.48
CA ILE A 515 13.65 11.74 12.60
C ILE A 515 14.48 10.45 12.50
N ASN A 516 13.84 9.32 12.21
CA ASN A 516 14.56 8.06 12.05
C ASN A 516 15.53 8.09 10.87
N GLN A 517 15.14 8.62 9.71
CA GLN A 517 16.02 8.70 8.54
C GLN A 517 17.18 9.67 8.77
N LEU A 518 16.95 10.83 9.39
CA LEU A 518 18.02 11.75 9.80
C LEU A 518 19.03 11.07 10.74
N ARG A 519 18.55 10.26 11.69
CA ARG A 519 19.41 9.46 12.58
C ARG A 519 20.26 8.46 11.80
N VAL A 520 19.68 7.76 10.82
CA VAL A 520 20.40 6.78 9.97
C VAL A 520 21.45 7.49 9.13
N ILE A 521 21.09 8.55 8.41
CA ILE A 521 21.98 9.32 7.55
C ILE A 521 23.12 9.95 8.38
N ARG A 522 22.84 10.45 9.59
CA ARG A 522 23.87 10.98 10.49
C ARG A 522 24.90 9.94 10.85
N LYS A 523 24.48 8.70 11.15
CA LYS A 523 25.39 7.61 11.52
C LYS A 523 26.32 7.18 10.38
N THR A 524 25.96 7.43 9.13
CA THR A 524 26.82 7.12 7.98
C THR A 524 27.79 8.26 7.62
N GLY A 525 27.65 9.44 8.23
CA GLY A 525 28.47 10.62 7.92
C GLY A 525 28.01 11.43 6.71
N TRP A 526 26.92 11.02 6.03
CA TRP A 526 26.45 11.66 4.79
C TRP A 526 25.47 12.82 5.01
N LEU A 527 25.10 13.13 6.26
CA LEU A 527 24.04 14.09 6.57
C LEU A 527 24.28 15.47 5.95
N SER A 528 25.50 15.99 6.03
CA SER A 528 25.83 17.31 5.48
C SER A 528 25.69 17.37 3.96
N TYR A 529 26.03 16.29 3.27
CA TYR A 529 25.88 16.18 1.81
C TYR A 529 24.41 16.25 1.41
N TYR A 530 23.56 15.41 2.03
CA TYR A 530 22.12 15.41 1.76
C TYR A 530 21.47 16.73 2.13
N VAL A 531 21.76 17.30 3.31
CA VAL A 531 21.19 18.59 3.72
C VAL A 531 21.52 19.69 2.70
N LYS A 532 22.78 19.78 2.24
CA LYS A 532 23.17 20.76 1.22
C LYS A 532 22.41 20.56 -0.09
N ALA A 533 22.31 19.31 -0.57
CA ALA A 533 21.59 18.99 -1.80
C ALA A 533 20.11 19.38 -1.72
N TYR A 534 19.44 19.06 -0.61
CA TYR A 534 18.01 19.37 -0.43
C TYR A 534 17.75 20.85 -0.17
N ILE A 535 18.70 21.60 0.42
CA ILE A 535 18.61 23.07 0.45
C ILE A 535 18.61 23.63 -0.97
N ILE A 536 19.51 23.16 -1.84
CA ILE A 536 19.55 23.60 -3.24
C ILE A 536 18.24 23.25 -3.96
N THR A 537 17.75 22.02 -3.82
CA THR A 537 16.46 21.61 -4.38
C THR A 537 15.31 22.47 -3.86
N GLY A 538 15.31 22.79 -2.56
CA GLY A 538 14.30 23.67 -1.95
C GLY A 538 14.34 25.09 -2.50
N LEU A 539 15.53 25.64 -2.76
CA LEU A 539 15.68 26.95 -3.42
C LEU A 539 15.19 26.93 -4.86
N ILE A 540 15.42 25.85 -5.61
CA ILE A 540 14.87 25.69 -6.97
C ILE A 540 13.34 25.65 -6.91
N ILE A 541 12.77 24.87 -6.00
CA ILE A 541 11.30 24.80 -5.79
C ILE A 541 10.74 26.17 -5.41
N LEU A 542 11.43 26.92 -4.54
CA LEU A 542 11.02 28.28 -4.17
C LEU A 542 10.99 29.22 -5.38
N VAL A 543 12.01 29.17 -6.24
CA VAL A 543 12.02 29.97 -7.47
C VAL A 543 10.87 29.60 -8.39
N LEU A 544 10.60 28.29 -8.57
CA LEU A 544 9.48 27.81 -9.38
C LEU A 544 8.13 28.26 -8.81
N ALA A 545 7.96 28.22 -7.49
CA ALA A 545 6.73 28.64 -6.81
C ALA A 545 6.48 30.16 -6.84
N LEU A 546 7.48 30.96 -7.22
CA LEU A 546 7.38 32.42 -7.33
C LEU A 546 7.16 32.90 -8.78
N LEU A 547 6.96 31.98 -9.74
CA LEU A 547 6.70 32.35 -11.12
C LEU A 547 5.28 32.96 -11.26
N PRO A 548 5.14 34.15 -11.87
CA PRO A 548 3.84 34.82 -11.96
C PRO A 548 2.87 34.04 -12.86
N GLY A 549 1.61 33.94 -12.44
CA GLY A 549 0.55 33.25 -13.18
C GLY A 549 0.59 31.72 -13.11
N LEU A 550 1.52 31.16 -12.35
CA LEU A 550 1.65 29.72 -12.11
C LEU A 550 1.62 29.44 -10.61
N GLU A 551 1.02 28.31 -10.28
CA GLU A 551 0.85 27.77 -8.95
C GLU A 551 1.66 26.47 -8.83
N PHE A 552 2.29 26.30 -7.68
CA PHE A 552 3.09 25.11 -7.39
C PHE A 552 2.18 23.92 -7.03
N ARG A 553 2.27 22.84 -7.80
CA ARG A 553 1.56 21.57 -7.52
C ARG A 553 2.53 20.41 -7.39
N LEU A 554 2.72 19.94 -6.17
CA LEU A 554 3.55 18.77 -5.92
C LEU A 554 2.75 17.48 -6.14
N HIS A 555 2.87 16.91 -7.34
CA HIS A 555 2.35 15.58 -7.63
C HIS A 555 3.07 14.50 -6.81
N HIS A 556 2.35 13.45 -6.40
CA HIS A 556 2.93 12.37 -5.59
C HIS A 556 4.07 11.65 -6.30
N TYR A 557 4.04 11.50 -7.63
CA TYR A 557 5.17 10.88 -8.34
C TYR A 557 6.46 11.72 -8.23
N ILE A 558 6.34 13.06 -8.21
CA ILE A 558 7.48 13.98 -8.00
C ILE A 558 7.97 13.86 -6.56
N ALA A 559 7.05 13.82 -5.58
CA ALA A 559 7.43 13.58 -4.19
C ALA A 559 8.17 12.24 -4.02
N ALA A 560 7.78 11.20 -4.76
CA ALA A 560 8.50 9.93 -4.76
C ALA A 560 9.92 10.06 -5.30
N MET A 561 10.11 10.80 -6.40
CA MET A 561 11.43 11.09 -6.96
C MET A 561 12.31 11.87 -5.96
N LEU A 562 11.74 12.87 -5.30
CA LEU A 562 12.45 13.69 -4.31
C LEU A 562 12.83 12.89 -3.06
N LEU A 563 12.01 11.95 -2.61
CA LEU A 563 12.24 11.19 -1.38
C LEU A 563 13.08 9.92 -1.59
N MET A 564 13.10 9.35 -2.80
CA MET A 564 13.80 8.10 -3.10
C MET A 564 15.28 8.10 -2.65
N PRO A 565 16.11 9.14 -2.91
CA PRO A 565 17.51 9.14 -2.51
C PRO A 565 17.75 9.08 -0.99
N LEU A 566 16.80 9.53 -0.17
CA LEU A 566 16.89 9.51 1.30
C LEU A 566 16.80 8.10 1.88
N THR A 567 16.44 7.12 1.06
CA THR A 567 16.22 5.74 1.49
C THR A 567 17.39 4.82 1.14
N ALA A 568 18.50 5.33 0.59
CA ALA A 568 19.62 4.55 0.06
C ALA A 568 20.47 3.78 1.11
N PHE A 569 19.97 3.60 2.33
CA PHE A 569 20.67 3.00 3.46
C PHE A 569 20.11 1.61 3.77
N PRO A 570 20.94 0.57 4.00
CA PRO A 570 20.50 -0.82 4.11
C PRO A 570 19.81 -1.12 5.45
N THR A 571 18.63 -0.55 5.66
CA THR A 571 17.76 -0.78 6.81
C THR A 571 16.42 -1.38 6.38
N ARG A 572 15.74 -2.09 7.28
CA ARG A 572 14.40 -2.64 7.02
C ARG A 572 13.39 -1.55 6.65
N LEU A 573 13.45 -0.41 7.35
CA LEU A 573 12.57 0.73 7.07
C LEU A 573 12.84 1.34 5.70
N SER A 574 14.10 1.47 5.31
CA SER A 574 14.47 1.91 3.95
C SER A 574 13.93 0.98 2.86
N ALA A 575 13.91 -0.33 3.08
CA ALA A 575 13.31 -1.28 2.14
C ALA A 575 11.79 -1.03 1.96
N ILE A 576 11.07 -0.79 3.06
CA ILE A 576 9.64 -0.45 3.02
C ILE A 576 9.42 0.88 2.29
N TYR A 577 10.21 1.91 2.62
CA TYR A 577 10.08 3.23 2.02
C TYR A 577 10.40 3.20 0.52
N GLN A 578 11.47 2.53 0.09
CA GLN A 578 11.79 2.37 -1.34
C GLN A 578 10.67 1.69 -2.10
N ALA A 579 10.12 0.62 -1.54
CA ALA A 579 9.02 -0.11 -2.15
C ALA A 579 7.77 0.78 -2.29
N PHE A 580 7.39 1.48 -1.22
CA PHE A 580 6.26 2.41 -1.23
C PHE A 580 6.46 3.56 -2.22
N LEU A 581 7.62 4.22 -2.20
CA LEU A 581 7.93 5.32 -3.10
C LEU A 581 7.99 4.86 -4.57
N LEU A 582 8.47 3.64 -4.84
CA LEU A 582 8.41 3.06 -6.18
C LEU A 582 6.96 2.88 -6.61
N GLY A 583 6.11 2.28 -5.77
CA GLY A 583 4.69 2.11 -6.07
C GLY A 583 3.99 3.45 -6.32
N MET A 584 4.24 4.44 -5.45
CA MET A 584 3.70 5.80 -5.54
C MET A 584 4.12 6.52 -6.83
N PHE A 585 5.39 6.37 -7.23
CA PHE A 585 5.87 6.86 -8.52
C PHE A 585 5.16 6.18 -9.69
N LEU A 586 5.06 4.85 -9.68
CA LEU A 586 4.41 4.08 -10.75
C LEU A 586 2.92 4.41 -10.85
N ASN A 587 2.23 4.58 -9.72
CA ASN A 587 0.83 5.02 -9.69
C ASN A 587 0.67 6.36 -10.41
N GLY A 588 1.43 7.38 -10.03
CA GLY A 588 1.28 8.70 -10.65
C GLY A 588 1.69 8.71 -12.13
N ALA A 589 2.85 8.13 -12.46
CA ALA A 589 3.35 8.10 -13.83
C ALA A 589 2.42 7.31 -14.77
N ALA A 590 1.90 6.16 -14.34
CA ALA A 590 1.02 5.34 -15.17
C ALA A 590 -0.40 5.92 -15.28
N ALA A 591 -0.98 6.44 -14.19
CA ALA A 591 -2.35 6.94 -14.20
C ALA A 591 -2.49 8.31 -14.88
N PHE A 592 -1.52 9.20 -14.70
CA PHE A 592 -1.62 10.60 -15.09
C PHE A 592 -0.50 11.07 -16.03
N GLY A 593 0.47 10.22 -16.34
CA GLY A 593 1.67 10.66 -17.07
C GLY A 593 2.63 11.44 -16.18
N LEU A 594 3.53 12.21 -16.82
CA LEU A 594 4.54 13.02 -16.16
C LEU A 594 4.12 14.50 -16.16
N ASP A 595 3.05 14.80 -15.41
CA ASP A 595 2.41 16.12 -15.36
C ASP A 595 3.31 17.23 -14.81
N SER A 596 3.05 18.48 -15.24
CA SER A 596 3.85 19.63 -14.81
C SER A 596 3.79 19.85 -13.28
N ILE A 597 4.91 20.28 -12.69
CA ILE A 597 4.97 20.77 -11.29
C ILE A 597 4.37 22.19 -11.13
N LEU A 598 4.15 22.86 -12.26
CA LEU A 598 3.57 24.20 -12.35
C LEU A 598 2.27 24.15 -13.14
N GLN A 599 1.20 24.72 -12.60
CA GLN A 599 -0.11 24.79 -13.23
C GLN A 599 -0.71 26.19 -13.05
N THR A 600 -1.65 26.60 -13.89
CA THR A 600 -2.37 27.86 -13.70
C THR A 600 -3.44 27.71 -12.61
N ALA A 601 -3.88 28.83 -12.02
CA ALA A 601 -5.00 28.81 -11.06
C ALA A 601 -6.28 28.20 -11.68
N ALA A 602 -6.52 28.44 -12.96
CA ALA A 602 -7.64 27.85 -13.71
C ALA A 602 -7.53 26.31 -13.82
N GLU A 603 -6.33 25.77 -14.06
CA GLU A 603 -6.09 24.32 -14.08
C GLU A 603 -6.31 23.65 -12.70
N LEU A 604 -6.11 24.39 -11.61
CA LEU A 604 -6.33 23.90 -10.23
C LEU A 604 -7.78 24.00 -9.75
N GLN A 605 -8.56 24.93 -10.32
CA GLN A 605 -9.93 25.19 -9.93
C GLN A 605 -10.85 23.97 -10.17
N ARG A 606 -10.59 23.19 -11.23
CA ARG A 606 -11.46 22.11 -11.72
C ARG A 606 -12.88 22.68 -12.00
N ASP A 607 -13.92 21.98 -11.57
CA ASP A 607 -15.32 22.40 -11.66
C ASP A 607 -15.79 23.25 -10.46
N GLY A 608 -14.88 23.79 -9.64
CA GLY A 608 -15.23 24.69 -8.53
C GLY A 608 -15.55 26.12 -9.01
N PRO A 609 -16.12 26.99 -8.15
CA PRO A 609 -16.39 28.38 -8.49
C PRO A 609 -15.12 29.16 -8.87
N ALA A 610 -15.25 30.06 -9.84
CA ALA A 610 -14.18 30.88 -10.39
C ALA A 610 -13.84 32.12 -9.56
N GLY A 611 -14.71 32.49 -8.61
CA GLY A 611 -14.59 33.75 -7.88
C GLY A 611 -14.86 34.97 -8.77
N THR A 612 -15.61 34.77 -9.85
CA THR A 612 -16.06 35.83 -10.74
C THR A 612 -17.13 36.69 -10.06
N GLN A 613 -17.41 37.86 -10.65
CA GLN A 613 -18.51 38.70 -10.18
C GLN A 613 -19.85 37.97 -10.40
N ILE A 614 -20.75 38.11 -9.44
CA ILE A 614 -22.06 37.45 -9.45
C ILE A 614 -23.15 38.52 -9.59
N PRO A 615 -24.13 38.34 -10.48
CA PRO A 615 -25.23 39.29 -10.65
C PRO A 615 -26.20 39.24 -9.47
N SER A 616 -27.10 40.23 -9.39
CA SER A 616 -28.11 40.29 -8.33
C SER A 616 -29.51 40.46 -8.89
N PHE A 617 -30.47 39.74 -8.33
CA PHE A 617 -31.87 39.90 -8.69
C PHE A 617 -32.41 41.25 -8.18
N PHE A 618 -33.15 41.94 -9.05
CA PHE A 618 -33.96 43.08 -8.68
C PHE A 618 -35.25 42.57 -8.04
N THR A 619 -35.83 41.50 -8.58
CA THR A 619 -36.92 40.75 -7.93
C THR A 619 -36.42 40.14 -6.62
N ASN A 620 -37.11 40.42 -5.53
CA ASN A 620 -36.77 39.98 -4.19
C ASN A 620 -38.01 39.83 -3.31
N SER A 621 -37.82 39.31 -2.10
CA SER A 621 -38.88 39.05 -1.11
C SER A 621 -39.74 40.27 -0.76
N LYS A 622 -39.27 41.49 -1.01
CA LYS A 622 -40.00 42.74 -0.71
C LYS A 622 -40.83 43.26 -1.89
N ASN A 623 -40.48 42.92 -3.13
CA ASN A 623 -41.14 43.45 -4.32
C ASN A 623 -41.83 42.39 -5.19
N PHE A 624 -41.62 41.10 -4.90
CA PHE A 624 -42.38 40.01 -5.51
C PHE A 624 -43.81 40.01 -4.96
N ASN A 625 -44.80 40.17 -5.83
CA ASN A 625 -46.21 40.17 -5.44
C ASN A 625 -46.85 38.82 -5.74
N GLY A 626 -46.90 37.93 -4.74
CA GLY A 626 -47.51 36.60 -4.85
C GLY A 626 -49.02 36.59 -5.17
N SER A 627 -49.71 37.74 -5.13
CA SER A 627 -51.11 37.85 -5.57
C SER A 627 -51.26 37.94 -7.09
N ILE A 628 -50.19 38.27 -7.81
CA ILE A 628 -50.18 38.30 -9.28
C ILE A 628 -49.94 36.86 -9.76
N PRO A 629 -50.79 36.30 -10.65
CA PRO A 629 -50.54 34.99 -11.22
C PRO A 629 -49.15 34.90 -11.86
N LEU A 630 -48.45 33.77 -11.68
CA LEU A 630 -47.09 33.56 -12.20
C LEU A 630 -46.97 33.87 -13.70
N HIS A 631 -48.04 33.61 -14.47
CA HIS A 631 -48.04 33.86 -15.91
C HIS A 631 -47.90 35.34 -16.30
N ASP A 632 -48.31 36.26 -15.43
CA ASP A 632 -48.23 37.72 -15.61
C ASP A 632 -46.99 38.33 -14.93
N GLN A 633 -46.12 37.49 -14.34
CA GLN A 633 -44.95 37.94 -13.61
C GLN A 633 -43.68 38.00 -14.47
N LEU A 634 -42.85 39.00 -14.17
CA LEU A 634 -41.52 39.16 -14.76
C LEU A 634 -40.46 39.03 -13.68
N LEU A 635 -39.53 38.11 -13.88
CA LEU A 635 -38.27 38.07 -13.13
C LEU A 635 -37.36 39.19 -13.65
N ARG A 636 -36.72 39.95 -12.75
CA ARG A 636 -35.84 41.07 -13.10
C ARG A 636 -34.54 41.02 -12.34
N TRP A 637 -33.46 41.51 -12.94
CA TRP A 637 -32.14 41.61 -12.33
C TRP A 637 -31.45 42.94 -12.60
N ASN A 638 -30.46 43.25 -11.78
CA ASN A 638 -29.69 44.49 -11.88
C ASN A 638 -28.72 44.44 -13.07
N GLY A 639 -28.34 45.63 -13.54
CA GLY A 639 -27.41 45.78 -14.67
C GLY A 639 -25.96 45.45 -14.34
N PHE A 640 -25.09 45.61 -15.33
CA PHE A 640 -23.65 45.35 -15.18
C PHE A 640 -23.00 46.28 -14.14
N PRO A 641 -21.97 45.83 -13.41
CA PRO A 641 -21.24 46.64 -12.44
C PRO A 641 -20.62 47.89 -13.11
N ALA A 642 -20.57 49.01 -12.36
CA ALA A 642 -20.11 50.30 -12.88
C ALA A 642 -18.58 50.38 -13.11
N ASP A 643 -17.78 49.47 -12.55
CA ASP A 643 -16.31 49.54 -12.52
C ASP A 643 -15.61 48.94 -13.76
N ASN A 644 -16.19 49.16 -14.96
CA ASN A 644 -15.70 48.65 -16.25
C ASN A 644 -14.59 49.53 -16.88
N LEU A 645 -13.54 49.89 -16.13
CA LEU A 645 -12.48 50.76 -16.66
C LEU A 645 -11.28 50.04 -17.31
N ASN A 646 -11.15 48.71 -17.24
CA ASN A 646 -10.10 47.97 -17.97
C ASN A 646 -10.57 46.57 -18.43
N GLU A 647 -10.79 46.41 -19.74
CA GLU A 647 -10.69 45.19 -20.59
C GLU A 647 -11.40 43.85 -20.23
N ALA A 648 -12.33 43.77 -19.27
CA ALA A 648 -13.16 42.57 -19.09
C ALA A 648 -14.63 42.84 -18.74
N ALA A 649 -15.32 43.68 -19.52
CA ALA A 649 -16.74 43.92 -19.34
C ALA A 649 -17.57 42.66 -19.71
N TRP A 650 -18.50 42.29 -18.83
CA TRP A 650 -19.56 41.31 -19.13
C TRP A 650 -20.46 41.84 -20.24
N ASP A 651 -20.88 40.99 -21.16
CA ASP A 651 -21.69 41.34 -22.34
C ASP A 651 -23.10 40.71 -22.35
N GLY A 652 -23.37 39.82 -21.38
CA GLY A 652 -24.66 39.15 -21.26
C GLY A 652 -24.93 38.54 -19.90
N PHE A 653 -26.02 37.79 -19.84
CA PHE A 653 -26.49 37.01 -18.70
C PHE A 653 -26.87 35.61 -19.16
N SER A 654 -26.64 34.61 -18.30
CA SER A 654 -27.24 33.29 -18.39
C SER A 654 -28.15 33.06 -17.19
N LEU A 655 -29.38 32.57 -17.44
CA LEU A 655 -30.37 32.26 -16.42
C LEU A 655 -30.70 30.76 -16.46
N LEU A 656 -30.42 30.09 -15.34
CA LEU A 656 -30.92 28.75 -15.07
C LEU A 656 -32.27 28.84 -14.37
N ILE A 657 -33.24 28.07 -14.87
CA ILE A 657 -34.51 27.79 -14.19
C ILE A 657 -34.62 26.29 -14.01
N ASP A 658 -34.78 25.85 -12.77
CA ASP A 658 -34.86 24.42 -12.39
C ASP A 658 -33.65 23.61 -12.86
N ASP A 659 -32.46 24.21 -12.70
CA ASP A 659 -31.16 23.66 -13.12
C ASP A 659 -31.03 23.46 -14.65
N VAL A 660 -31.84 24.19 -15.45
CA VAL A 660 -31.78 24.20 -16.92
C VAL A 660 -31.58 25.62 -17.43
N GLU A 661 -30.64 25.84 -18.34
CA GLU A 661 -30.46 27.14 -18.99
C GLU A 661 -31.69 27.49 -19.83
N ARG A 662 -32.39 28.59 -19.48
CA ARG A 662 -33.61 29.05 -20.18
C ARG A 662 -33.43 30.37 -20.90
N PHE A 663 -32.39 31.12 -20.58
CA PHE A 663 -32.14 32.39 -21.23
C PHE A 663 -30.65 32.69 -21.28
N VAL A 664 -30.23 33.18 -22.44
CA VAL A 664 -28.90 33.72 -22.72
C VAL A 664 -29.09 35.02 -23.48
N GLY A 665 -28.51 36.12 -22.99
CA GLY A 665 -28.57 37.40 -23.68
C GLY A 665 -28.42 38.62 -22.77
N ASN A 666 -28.72 39.81 -23.31
CA ASN A 666 -28.49 41.09 -22.66
C ASN A 666 -29.75 41.72 -22.02
N ALA A 667 -30.87 41.00 -22.00
CA ALA A 667 -32.08 41.46 -21.33
C ALA A 667 -31.90 41.46 -19.80
N PHE A 668 -32.63 42.35 -19.12
CA PHE A 668 -32.65 42.45 -17.66
C PHE A 668 -33.90 41.81 -17.03
N ASN A 669 -34.65 41.05 -17.83
CA ASN A 669 -35.88 40.42 -17.40
C ASN A 669 -36.19 39.13 -18.15
N PHE A 670 -37.04 38.30 -17.55
CA PHE A 670 -37.55 37.06 -18.12
C PHE A 670 -39.01 36.84 -17.70
N SER A 671 -39.85 36.36 -18.61
CA SER A 671 -41.26 36.07 -18.33
C SER A 671 -41.44 34.72 -17.64
N LEU A 672 -42.20 34.70 -16.54
CA LEU A 672 -42.53 33.48 -15.81
C LEU A 672 -43.79 32.79 -16.35
N GLY A 673 -44.30 33.28 -17.50
CA GLY A 673 -45.44 32.79 -18.29
C GLY A 673 -45.58 31.28 -18.44
N ALA A 674 -44.45 30.59 -18.66
CA ALA A 674 -44.41 29.19 -19.06
C ALA A 674 -44.19 28.21 -17.90
N LEU A 675 -44.14 28.70 -16.65
CA LEU A 675 -43.80 27.90 -15.47
C LEU A 675 -45.05 27.25 -14.84
N ASP A 676 -44.87 26.04 -14.31
CA ASP A 676 -45.94 25.27 -13.67
C ASP A 676 -46.19 25.74 -12.24
N THR A 677 -47.34 26.39 -12.02
CA THR A 677 -47.73 26.93 -10.71
C THR A 677 -47.89 25.90 -9.59
N SER A 678 -47.91 24.60 -9.89
CA SER A 678 -48.09 23.53 -8.90
C SER A 678 -46.80 23.09 -8.19
N VAL A 679 -45.63 23.49 -8.70
CA VAL A 679 -44.31 23.12 -8.15
C VAL A 679 -43.46 24.36 -7.85
N PRO A 680 -42.49 24.27 -6.92
CA PRO A 680 -41.50 25.32 -6.74
C PRO A 680 -40.58 25.47 -7.96
N HIS A 681 -40.14 26.70 -8.23
CA HIS A 681 -39.13 26.99 -9.27
C HIS A 681 -37.90 27.67 -8.69
N PHE A 682 -36.74 27.27 -9.20
CA PHE A 682 -35.42 27.72 -8.73
C PHE A 682 -34.70 28.54 -9.80
N PHE A 683 -34.29 29.76 -9.49
CA PHE A 683 -33.65 30.70 -10.42
C PHE A 683 -32.20 30.96 -10.03
N ARG A 684 -31.28 30.83 -10.98
CA ARG A 684 -29.88 31.26 -10.82
C ARG A 684 -29.42 32.08 -12.00
N LEU A 685 -28.64 33.10 -11.71
CA LEU A 685 -28.18 34.04 -12.71
C LEU A 685 -26.65 34.10 -12.68
N ALA A 686 -26.05 34.10 -13.86
CA ALA A 686 -24.63 34.37 -14.05
C ALA A 686 -24.46 35.54 -15.03
N PHE A 687 -23.36 36.28 -14.90
CA PHE A 687 -22.90 37.12 -16.00
C PHE A 687 -22.26 36.25 -17.08
N GLN A 688 -22.28 36.73 -18.31
CA GLN A 688 -21.67 36.06 -19.46
C GLN A 688 -20.69 37.00 -20.15
N LYS A 689 -19.62 36.42 -20.69
CA LYS A 689 -18.64 37.09 -21.55
C LYS A 689 -18.32 36.19 -22.73
N ASP A 690 -18.50 36.70 -23.96
CA ASP A 690 -18.19 35.98 -25.20
C ASP A 690 -18.83 34.58 -25.24
N GLY A 691 -20.05 34.44 -24.71
CA GLY A 691 -20.78 33.17 -24.63
C GLY A 691 -20.38 32.24 -23.47
N THR A 692 -19.39 32.61 -22.65
CA THR A 692 -18.96 31.83 -21.47
C THR A 692 -19.57 32.42 -20.19
N SER A 693 -20.29 31.59 -19.43
CA SER A 693 -20.88 32.00 -18.16
C SER A 693 -19.84 32.07 -17.05
N GLY A 694 -19.97 33.07 -16.17
CA GLY A 694 -19.27 33.14 -14.89
C GLY A 694 -19.97 32.31 -13.81
N ASP A 695 -19.73 32.66 -12.56
CA ASP A 695 -20.34 31.98 -11.42
C ASP A 695 -21.82 32.33 -11.30
N TYR A 696 -22.64 31.29 -11.13
CA TYR A 696 -24.07 31.43 -10.88
C TYR A 696 -24.34 31.83 -9.42
N THR A 697 -25.36 32.67 -9.21
CA THR A 697 -25.92 32.90 -7.87
C THR A 697 -26.41 31.60 -7.24
N GLN A 698 -26.48 31.55 -5.91
CA GLN A 698 -27.39 30.62 -5.23
C GLN A 698 -28.84 30.78 -5.73
N ALA A 699 -29.68 29.77 -5.49
CA ALA A 699 -31.03 29.76 -6.03
C ALA A 699 -31.96 30.75 -5.31
N ALA A 700 -32.55 31.67 -6.08
CA ALA A 700 -33.79 32.32 -5.66
C ALA A 700 -34.95 31.34 -5.91
N THR A 701 -35.95 31.30 -5.02
CA THR A 701 -37.02 30.29 -5.10
C THR A 701 -38.39 30.94 -5.08
N VAL A 702 -39.27 30.52 -5.98
CA VAL A 702 -40.72 30.80 -5.88
C VAL A 702 -41.46 29.51 -5.56
N PHE A 703 -42.30 29.53 -4.53
CA PHE A 703 -43.11 28.39 -4.13
C PHE A 703 -44.53 28.45 -4.74
N PRO A 704 -45.25 27.30 -4.85
CA PRO A 704 -46.62 27.26 -5.36
C PRO A 704 -47.60 28.18 -4.61
N ASN A 705 -47.32 28.49 -3.34
CA ASN A 705 -48.12 29.40 -2.53
C ASN A 705 -47.84 30.89 -2.83
N GLY A 706 -47.03 31.21 -3.84
CA GLY A 706 -46.64 32.58 -4.21
C GLY A 706 -45.56 33.20 -3.34
N THR A 707 -44.92 32.44 -2.45
CA THR A 707 -43.82 32.93 -1.60
C THR A 707 -42.51 32.98 -2.38
N TRP A 708 -41.81 34.11 -2.29
CA TRP A 708 -40.45 34.28 -2.83
C TRP A 708 -39.41 34.18 -1.72
N VAL A 709 -38.33 33.45 -1.98
CA VAL A 709 -37.14 33.36 -1.12
C VAL A 709 -35.94 33.89 -1.90
N ASP A 710 -35.27 34.89 -1.32
CA ASP A 710 -34.07 35.50 -1.89
C ASP A 710 -32.90 34.50 -1.90
N PRO A 711 -32.00 34.58 -2.90
CA PRO A 711 -30.85 33.70 -2.95
C PRO A 711 -29.91 33.97 -1.79
N LEU A 712 -29.26 32.90 -1.29
CA LEU A 712 -28.18 33.05 -0.33
C LEU A 712 -26.98 33.79 -0.95
N PRO A 713 -26.14 34.47 -0.15
CA PRO A 713 -24.91 35.07 -0.66
C PRO A 713 -23.94 34.03 -1.22
N GLY A 714 -23.21 34.41 -2.27
CA GLY A 714 -22.13 33.61 -2.85
C GLY A 714 -22.53 32.78 -4.08
N PRO A 715 -21.56 32.08 -4.68
CA PRO A 715 -21.78 31.24 -5.85
C PRO A 715 -22.44 29.90 -5.50
N SER A 716 -23.17 29.32 -6.46
CA SER A 716 -23.80 28.00 -6.37
C SER A 716 -22.87 26.83 -6.69
#